data_AF-A0A7X3CPJ9-F1
#
_entry.id   AF-A0A7X3CPJ9-F1
#
_cell.length_a   1.000
_cell.length_b   1.000
_cell.length_c   1.000
_cell.angle_alpha   90.00
_cell.angle_beta   90.00
_cell.angle_gamma   90.00
#
_symmetry.space_group_name_H-M   'P 1'
#
loop_
_entity.id
_entity.type
_entity.pdbx_description
1 polymer ?
#
loop_
_entity_poly.entity_id
_entity_poly.type
_entity_poly.pdbx_seq_one_letter_code
_entity_poly.pdbx_strand_id
1 'polypeptide(L)'
;MSLPTELASIFRVKQKSYKMVLVLSMIGIWRETQQRFISLDSIAERFLSYCRDREGNNLVVDIPPNSMASRWSEVSATQVKAILDTPVEALRSILAKNDRNELTFTYAIWDGGEEVLTELERYANRELESYYTQLQSNSFSLKEHLSQILLTYRTAKQEPFANHPLGTAFRRTIPEGMRQYPFISDHIRVQGSVGQGNWATVPWIALMDTRLTGSTQYGEYLVYLFAEDMSSVYLTFNQGVTKPIRDHGRRAGYTYLENKVDQIRKQLPLVGFTKDDRIELTTSGLGRDYQVSTVAYVRYDSNNLPENEQLVADLQRMMEDYQIYVRSQLQTAHEEVDDQIEDEESEEVETLSVTERLSQIRSFIQNRGFSYPDGLIENFYLSIKTKPFVILAGISGTGKTKLVKLFAEAMGATVQNGQFALIPVRPDWSDPSDLLGYKDLSGTFRPGRLTEVLYEASKPENRSKPYFICLDEMNLARVEHYFSDLLSVLETQEWRDGEIATAPLISAASLSSEEDQQKYGDLSIPDNVYFMGTVNMDETTHPFSKKVLDRANTIEFNYINLLQLPDEVVEGTITEAVAPNSFLRSDFLQLVDAMEENRELISETTQSLAQLNGILEGIHAHVGFRVRDSVSFYMIYNRRDNLMSADEAFDLQLLQKILPRIQGSSSAVRRVLLELLKVCLDRPLAINELMEDLSPVYNEAEFLNAQSQIKYPQSARKIVFMLRRLEEDGFTSYWLS
;
A
#
# COMPACT_ATOMS: atom_id res chain seq x y z
N MET A 1 22.09 45.91 -23.76
CA MET A 1 21.73 44.79 -24.66
C MET A 1 20.64 43.96 -24.01
N SER A 2 19.72 43.36 -24.78
CA SER A 2 18.78 42.36 -24.24
C SER A 2 19.54 41.08 -23.87
N LEU A 3 19.12 40.39 -22.81
CA LEU A 3 19.57 39.02 -22.54
C LEU A 3 19.53 38.20 -23.84
N PRO A 4 20.57 37.40 -24.16
CA PRO A 4 20.52 36.41 -25.23
C PRO A 4 19.17 35.69 -25.28
N THR A 5 18.64 35.43 -26.47
CA THR A 5 17.32 34.81 -26.66
C THR A 5 17.19 33.47 -25.92
N GLU A 6 18.31 32.78 -25.69
CA GLU A 6 18.40 31.53 -24.90
C GLU A 6 18.09 31.71 -23.40
N LEU A 7 18.20 32.93 -22.86
CA LEU A 7 18.00 33.25 -21.44
C LEU A 7 16.57 33.68 -21.10
N ALA A 8 15.77 34.06 -22.09
CA ALA A 8 14.45 34.67 -21.88
C ALA A 8 13.39 33.73 -21.25
N SER A 9 13.69 32.44 -21.16
CA SER A 9 12.79 31.40 -20.63
C SER A 9 13.38 30.58 -19.48
N ILE A 10 14.60 30.89 -19.00
CA ILE A 10 15.36 29.98 -18.14
C ILE A 10 14.72 29.76 -16.75
N PHE A 11 13.92 30.72 -16.29
CA PHE A 11 13.15 30.64 -15.04
C PHE A 11 11.65 30.40 -15.23
N ARG A 12 11.16 30.07 -16.45
CA ARG A 12 9.70 29.93 -16.73
C ARG A 12 9.04 28.72 -16.06
N VAL A 13 9.76 27.63 -15.81
CA VAL A 13 9.22 26.45 -15.11
C VAL A 13 9.49 26.60 -13.60
N LYS A 14 8.49 27.09 -12.86
CA LYS A 14 8.59 27.43 -11.43
C LYS A 14 8.07 26.28 -10.56
N GLN A 15 8.97 25.63 -9.81
CA GLN A 15 8.59 24.73 -8.70
C GLN A 15 9.18 25.21 -7.36
N LYS A 16 10.41 25.78 -7.34
CA LYS A 16 11.08 26.40 -6.17
C LYS A 16 12.00 27.55 -6.58
N SER A 17 12.42 28.42 -5.66
CA SER A 17 13.32 29.57 -5.93
C SER A 17 14.78 29.20 -6.25
N TYR A 18 15.14 27.92 -6.13
CA TYR A 18 16.53 27.48 -6.04
C TYR A 18 17.39 27.85 -7.26
N LYS A 19 16.82 27.89 -8.47
CA LYS A 19 17.56 28.31 -9.69
C LYS A 19 17.99 29.78 -9.61
N MET A 20 17.11 30.65 -9.15
CA MET A 20 17.39 32.09 -9.02
C MET A 20 18.42 32.31 -7.92
N VAL A 21 18.24 31.66 -6.76
CA VAL A 21 19.17 31.78 -5.63
C VAL A 21 20.57 31.22 -5.99
N LEU A 22 20.64 30.12 -6.75
CA LEU A 22 21.90 29.57 -7.26
C LEU A 22 22.65 30.58 -8.16
N VAL A 23 21.96 31.18 -9.13
CA VAL A 23 22.56 32.18 -10.04
C VAL A 23 23.03 33.41 -9.25
N LEU A 24 22.22 33.91 -8.32
CA LEU A 24 22.58 35.04 -7.46
C LEU A 24 23.79 34.71 -6.56
N SER A 25 23.85 33.49 -6.04
CA SER A 25 24.98 33.02 -5.22
C SER A 25 26.28 33.00 -6.04
N MET A 26 26.24 32.48 -7.27
CA MET A 26 27.40 32.45 -8.16
C MET A 26 27.87 33.86 -8.56
N ILE A 27 26.95 34.75 -8.96
CA ILE A 27 27.29 36.14 -9.34
C ILE A 27 27.88 36.90 -8.14
N GLY A 28 27.30 36.72 -6.96
CA GLY A 28 27.82 37.33 -5.73
C GLY A 28 29.25 36.89 -5.42
N ILE A 29 29.54 35.58 -5.49
CA ILE A 29 30.89 35.07 -5.20
C ILE A 29 31.88 35.55 -6.25
N TRP A 30 31.49 35.59 -7.52
CA TRP A 30 32.33 36.13 -8.58
C TRP A 30 32.67 37.62 -8.35
N ARG A 31 31.72 38.45 -7.91
CA ARG A 31 32.00 39.87 -7.60
C ARG A 31 33.05 40.05 -6.51
N GLU A 32 33.01 39.21 -5.48
CA GLU A 32 33.94 39.27 -4.35
C GLU A 32 35.33 38.70 -4.68
N THR A 33 35.38 37.60 -5.43
CA THR A 33 36.62 36.82 -5.62
C THR A 33 37.27 37.03 -6.99
N GLN A 34 36.53 37.55 -7.96
CA GLN A 34 36.88 37.61 -9.37
C GLN A 34 37.23 36.24 -9.99
N GLN A 35 36.86 35.13 -9.33
CA GLN A 35 37.08 33.77 -9.81
C GLN A 35 35.94 33.31 -10.71
N ARG A 36 36.27 32.79 -11.90
CA ARG A 36 35.27 32.26 -12.85
C ARG A 36 34.81 30.85 -12.50
N PHE A 37 35.67 30.06 -11.88
CA PHE A 37 35.34 28.73 -11.35
C PHE A 37 35.11 28.86 -9.86
N ILE A 38 33.93 28.44 -9.41
CA ILE A 38 33.48 28.62 -8.03
C ILE A 38 33.20 27.24 -7.46
N SER A 39 33.76 26.94 -6.29
CA SER A 39 33.51 25.66 -5.62
C SER A 39 32.04 25.50 -5.24
N LEU A 40 31.49 24.29 -5.40
CA LEU A 40 30.13 23.96 -4.94
C LEU A 40 29.94 24.24 -3.45
N ASP A 41 31.02 24.15 -2.67
CA ASP A 41 31.04 24.40 -1.22
C ASP A 41 30.71 25.87 -0.92
N SER A 42 31.43 26.79 -1.56
CA SER A 42 31.19 28.23 -1.41
C SER A 42 29.80 28.63 -1.90
N ILE A 43 29.30 27.99 -2.97
CA ILE A 43 27.94 28.23 -3.48
C ILE A 43 26.89 27.76 -2.48
N ALA A 44 27.06 26.56 -1.92
CA ALA A 44 26.13 26.00 -0.94
C ALA A 44 26.07 26.84 0.34
N GLU A 45 27.22 27.33 0.83
CA GLU A 45 27.29 28.24 1.99
C GLU A 45 26.53 29.54 1.73
N ARG A 46 26.74 30.18 0.58
CA ARG A 46 26.07 31.43 0.25
C ARG A 46 24.57 31.25 0.01
N PHE A 47 24.20 30.15 -0.63
CA PHE A 47 22.80 29.77 -0.82
C PHE A 47 22.10 29.59 0.54
N LEU A 48 22.72 28.86 1.46
CA LEU A 48 22.21 28.64 2.80
C LEU A 48 22.09 29.95 3.58
N SER A 49 23.08 30.83 3.48
CA SER A 49 23.04 32.16 4.09
C SER A 49 21.84 32.96 3.59
N TYR A 50 21.58 32.97 2.28
CA TYR A 50 20.44 33.66 1.71
C TYR A 50 19.10 33.15 2.28
N CYS A 51 18.92 31.83 2.36
CA CYS A 51 17.71 31.24 2.90
C CYS A 51 17.53 31.54 4.40
N ARG A 52 18.61 31.45 5.19
CA ARG A 52 18.61 31.76 6.63
C ARG A 52 18.35 33.23 6.91
N ASP A 53 18.90 34.14 6.12
CA ASP A 53 18.67 35.58 6.28
C ASP A 53 17.21 35.93 6.04
N ARG A 54 16.57 35.33 5.02
CA ARG A 54 15.13 35.54 4.79
C ARG A 54 14.27 34.92 5.89
N GLU A 55 14.58 33.70 6.31
CA GLU A 55 13.90 33.01 7.42
C GLU A 55 14.00 33.84 8.72
N GLY A 56 15.20 34.33 9.06
CA GLY A 56 15.43 35.13 10.27
C GLY A 56 14.76 36.50 10.27
N ASN A 57 14.51 37.08 9.08
CA ASN A 57 13.82 38.35 8.92
C ASN A 57 12.30 38.19 8.67
N ASN A 58 11.74 36.98 8.85
CA ASN A 58 10.33 36.66 8.58
C ASN A 58 9.89 37.03 7.15
N LEU A 59 10.81 36.95 6.19
CA LEU A 59 10.50 37.13 4.77
C LEU A 59 10.16 35.76 4.16
N VAL A 60 9.27 35.73 3.17
CA VAL A 60 8.90 34.48 2.50
C VAL A 60 10.11 33.87 1.81
N VAL A 61 10.30 32.59 2.06
CA VAL A 61 11.37 31.72 1.56
C VAL A 61 10.79 30.31 1.38
N ASP A 62 11.31 29.53 0.44
CA ASP A 62 10.96 28.11 0.31
C ASP A 62 11.20 27.36 1.64
N ILE A 63 10.39 26.38 2.00
CA ILE A 63 10.68 25.50 3.14
C ILE A 63 11.77 24.49 2.71
N PRO A 64 12.76 24.17 3.56
CA PRO A 64 13.70 23.09 3.25
C PRO A 64 12.96 21.75 3.04
N PRO A 65 13.50 20.81 2.25
CA PRO A 65 12.88 19.50 2.10
C PRO A 65 12.67 18.81 3.46
N ASN A 66 11.50 18.18 3.67
CA ASN A 66 11.16 17.50 4.93
C ASN A 66 12.19 16.42 5.34
N SER A 67 12.92 15.86 4.36
CA SER A 67 14.02 14.90 4.60
C SER A 67 15.29 15.53 5.18
N MET A 68 15.40 16.86 5.24
CA MET A 68 16.57 17.58 5.75
C MET A 68 16.33 18.19 7.12
N ALA A 69 15.33 19.06 7.24
CA ALA A 69 15.01 19.78 8.46
C ALA A 69 13.66 20.50 8.35
N SER A 70 13.17 21.04 9.46
CA SER A 70 11.94 21.85 9.50
C SER A 70 12.20 23.33 9.17
N ARG A 71 13.44 23.81 9.37
CA ARG A 71 13.88 25.20 9.19
C ARG A 71 15.27 25.29 8.55
N TRP A 72 15.55 26.36 7.81
CA TRP A 72 16.88 26.57 7.21
C TRP A 72 17.99 26.82 8.22
N SER A 73 17.65 27.32 9.41
CA SER A 73 18.54 27.40 10.56
C SER A 73 19.15 26.05 10.97
N GLU A 74 18.45 24.94 10.71
CA GLU A 74 18.87 23.57 11.05
C GLU A 74 19.62 22.86 9.91
N VAL A 75 19.58 23.39 8.68
CA VAL A 75 20.19 22.77 7.48
C VAL A 75 21.69 23.05 7.41
N SER A 76 22.50 22.04 7.06
CA SER A 76 23.95 22.17 6.83
C SER A 76 24.30 22.47 5.37
N ALA A 77 25.47 23.06 5.11
CA ALA A 77 25.96 23.32 3.75
C ALA A 77 26.11 22.02 2.92
N THR A 78 26.45 20.90 3.57
CA THR A 78 26.54 19.58 2.91
C THR A 78 25.17 19.10 2.40
N GLN A 79 24.10 19.30 3.17
CA GLN A 79 22.74 18.99 2.73
C GLN A 79 22.31 19.90 1.57
N VAL A 80 22.70 21.18 1.59
CA VAL A 80 22.44 22.09 0.48
C VAL A 80 23.07 21.61 -0.83
N LYS A 81 24.29 21.04 -0.80
CA LYS A 81 24.92 20.48 -2.01
C LYS A 81 24.04 19.43 -2.68
N ALA A 82 23.39 18.56 -1.91
CA ALA A 82 22.52 17.50 -2.43
C ALA A 82 21.26 18.03 -3.15
N ILE A 83 20.77 19.22 -2.79
CA ILE A 83 19.62 19.85 -3.49
C ILE A 83 20.03 20.77 -4.64
N LEU A 84 21.32 21.09 -4.77
CA LEU A 84 21.82 21.92 -5.86
C LEU A 84 22.02 21.16 -7.17
N ASP A 85 22.03 19.82 -7.16
CA ASP A 85 22.19 19.03 -8.39
C ASP A 85 21.05 19.29 -9.40
N THR A 86 19.80 19.34 -8.94
CA THR A 86 18.63 19.62 -9.80
C THR A 86 18.65 21.01 -10.44
N PRO A 87 18.86 22.13 -9.71
CA PRO A 87 18.96 23.45 -10.33
C PRO A 87 20.22 23.61 -11.19
N VAL A 88 21.34 22.94 -10.88
CA VAL A 88 22.53 22.92 -11.73
C VAL A 88 22.23 22.27 -13.08
N GLU A 89 21.62 21.08 -13.09
CA GLU A 89 21.25 20.38 -14.33
C GLU A 89 20.23 21.18 -15.15
N ALA A 90 19.25 21.79 -14.48
CA ALA A 90 18.25 22.63 -15.14
C ALA A 90 18.84 23.92 -15.76
N LEU A 91 20.04 24.34 -15.32
CA LEU A 91 20.76 25.51 -15.83
C LEU A 91 21.96 25.13 -16.71
N ARG A 92 22.08 23.88 -17.15
CA ARG A 92 23.19 23.39 -17.99
C ARG A 92 23.41 24.14 -19.31
N SER A 93 22.42 24.91 -19.79
CA SER A 93 22.57 25.78 -20.95
C SER A 93 23.46 27.00 -20.66
N ILE A 94 23.60 27.39 -19.39
CA ILE A 94 24.36 28.57 -18.96
C ILE A 94 25.41 28.27 -17.90
N LEU A 95 25.39 27.09 -17.30
CA LEU A 95 26.38 26.61 -16.35
C LEU A 95 27.17 25.44 -16.92
N ALA A 96 28.45 25.40 -16.60
CA ALA A 96 29.33 24.26 -16.83
C ALA A 96 29.94 23.81 -15.49
N LYS A 97 30.04 22.50 -15.30
CA LYS A 97 30.66 21.86 -14.13
C LYS A 97 31.94 21.16 -14.57
N ASN A 98 33.02 21.32 -13.81
CA ASN A 98 34.29 20.62 -14.08
C ASN A 98 34.47 19.37 -13.20
N ASP A 99 35.51 18.57 -13.49
CA ASP A 99 35.83 17.32 -12.77
C ASP A 99 36.19 17.54 -11.28
N ARG A 100 36.40 18.79 -10.86
CA ARG A 100 36.70 19.19 -9.48
C ARG A 100 35.47 19.68 -8.71
N ASN A 101 34.26 19.47 -9.24
CA ASN A 101 33.01 19.95 -8.63
C ASN A 101 32.94 21.49 -8.51
N GLU A 102 33.60 22.23 -9.41
CA GLU A 102 33.47 23.68 -9.52
C GLU A 102 32.48 24.04 -10.64
N LEU A 103 31.70 25.08 -10.41
CA LEU A 103 30.73 25.62 -11.37
C LEU A 103 31.27 26.92 -11.98
N THR A 104 31.01 27.10 -13.27
CA THR A 104 31.27 28.34 -14.00
C THR A 104 30.13 28.64 -14.95
N PHE A 105 29.95 29.90 -15.34
CA PHE A 105 29.05 30.23 -16.44
C PHE A 105 29.65 29.76 -17.79
N THR A 106 28.81 29.50 -18.78
CA THR A 106 29.29 29.12 -20.13
C THR A 106 30.05 30.27 -20.79
N TYR A 107 30.87 29.94 -21.79
CA TYR A 107 31.65 30.93 -22.54
C TYR A 107 30.77 32.07 -23.09
N ALA A 108 29.55 31.76 -23.55
CA ALA A 108 28.61 32.75 -24.06
C ALA A 108 28.21 33.82 -23.04
N ILE A 109 28.13 33.47 -21.75
CA ILE A 109 27.84 34.42 -20.67
C ILE A 109 29.08 35.24 -20.33
N TRP A 110 30.26 34.61 -20.28
CA TRP A 110 31.52 35.31 -20.00
C TRP A 110 31.95 36.28 -21.11
N ASP A 111 31.71 35.94 -22.38
CA ASP A 111 32.04 36.76 -23.55
C ASP A 111 31.19 38.05 -23.59
N GLY A 112 29.97 37.99 -23.06
CA GLY A 112 29.09 39.15 -22.87
C GLY A 112 29.54 40.13 -21.78
N GLY A 113 30.57 39.80 -21.00
CA GLY A 113 31.15 40.67 -19.98
C GLY A 113 30.25 40.94 -18.76
N GLU A 114 30.65 41.91 -17.94
CA GLU A 114 29.96 42.28 -16.69
C GLU A 114 28.53 42.80 -16.91
N GLU A 115 28.25 43.39 -18.07
CA GLU A 115 26.91 43.87 -18.43
C GLU A 115 25.90 42.72 -18.50
N VAL A 116 26.28 41.58 -19.08
CA VAL A 116 25.39 40.40 -19.19
C VAL A 116 25.16 39.75 -17.83
N LEU A 117 26.18 39.67 -16.97
CA LEU A 117 26.02 39.17 -15.60
C LEU A 117 25.10 40.08 -14.77
N THR A 118 25.22 41.40 -14.95
CA THR A 118 24.36 42.38 -14.27
C THR A 118 22.91 42.28 -14.75
N GLU A 119 22.68 42.02 -16.04
CA GLU A 119 21.33 41.78 -16.57
C GLU A 119 20.74 40.46 -16.07
N LEU A 120 21.55 39.40 -16.02
CA LEU A 120 21.14 38.09 -15.50
C LEU A 120 20.77 38.15 -14.02
N GLU A 121 21.55 38.88 -13.22
CA GLU A 121 21.24 39.17 -11.83
C GLU A 121 19.92 39.92 -11.68
N ARG A 122 19.70 40.98 -12.48
CA ARG A 122 18.45 41.74 -12.45
C ARG A 122 17.26 40.86 -12.81
N TYR A 123 17.42 39.98 -13.79
CA TYR A 123 16.37 39.05 -14.20
C TYR A 123 16.07 38.01 -13.11
N ALA A 124 17.10 37.42 -12.50
CA ALA A 124 16.94 36.48 -11.39
C ALA A 124 16.21 37.14 -10.21
N ASN A 125 16.60 38.37 -9.83
CA ASN A 125 15.93 39.12 -8.76
C ASN A 125 14.46 39.41 -9.08
N ARG A 126 14.14 39.86 -10.30
CA ARG A 126 12.75 40.14 -10.71
C ARG A 126 11.87 38.89 -10.66
N GLU A 127 12.36 37.77 -11.16
CA GLU A 127 11.61 36.50 -11.14
C GLU A 127 11.46 35.93 -9.72
N LEU A 128 12.47 36.12 -8.88
CA LEU A 128 12.47 35.71 -7.47
C LEU A 128 11.45 36.52 -6.65
N GLU A 129 11.41 37.84 -6.83
CA GLU A 129 10.39 38.69 -6.21
C GLU A 129 8.98 38.34 -6.70
N SER A 130 8.81 38.12 -8.00
CA SER A 130 7.52 37.65 -8.54
C SER A 130 7.09 36.30 -7.95
N TYR A 131 8.03 35.37 -7.74
CA TYR A 131 7.77 34.07 -7.13
C TYR A 131 7.33 34.19 -5.67
N TYR A 132 8.05 34.99 -4.86
CA TYR A 132 7.68 35.19 -3.46
C TYR A 132 6.40 35.99 -3.28
N THR A 133 6.13 36.95 -4.16
CA THR A 133 4.84 37.66 -4.20
C THR A 133 3.69 36.69 -4.49
N GLN A 134 3.88 35.72 -5.40
CA GLN A 134 2.88 34.69 -5.69
C GLN A 134 2.66 33.71 -4.53
N LEU A 135 3.73 33.31 -3.84
CA LEU A 135 3.65 32.51 -2.61
C LEU A 135 2.92 33.25 -1.49
N GLN A 136 3.14 34.55 -1.34
CA GLN A 136 2.41 35.40 -0.39
C GLN A 136 0.94 35.56 -0.78
N SER A 137 0.63 35.77 -2.07
CA SER A 137 -0.75 35.95 -2.53
C SER A 137 -1.59 34.66 -2.53
N ASN A 138 -0.94 33.49 -2.47
CA ASN A 138 -1.59 32.19 -2.38
C ASN A 138 -1.68 31.66 -0.93
N SER A 139 -1.46 32.51 0.09
CA SER A 139 -1.58 32.07 1.49
C SER A 139 -3.02 31.65 1.78
N PHE A 140 -3.22 30.36 2.07
CA PHE A 140 -4.51 29.82 2.45
C PHE A 140 -5.08 30.55 3.68
N SER A 141 -6.25 31.18 3.53
CA SER A 141 -6.99 31.84 4.61
C SER A 141 -8.20 30.99 5.01
N LEU A 142 -8.17 30.42 6.21
CA LEU A 142 -9.30 29.68 6.79
C LEU A 142 -10.51 30.59 6.98
N LYS A 143 -10.30 31.85 7.38
CA LYS A 143 -11.37 32.85 7.54
C LYS A 143 -12.17 33.04 6.25
N GLU A 144 -11.48 33.23 5.13
CA GLU A 144 -12.12 33.47 3.83
C GLU A 144 -12.98 32.28 3.41
N HIS A 145 -12.44 31.07 3.54
CA HIS A 145 -13.15 29.85 3.17
C HIS A 145 -14.37 29.60 4.09
N LEU A 146 -14.23 29.75 5.41
CA LEU A 146 -15.36 29.63 6.34
C LEU A 146 -16.43 30.69 6.05
N SER A 147 -16.03 31.93 5.80
CA SER A 147 -16.94 33.03 5.45
C SER A 147 -17.69 32.74 4.15
N GLN A 148 -16.99 32.25 3.12
CA GLN A 148 -17.58 31.88 1.84
C GLN A 148 -18.62 30.77 1.99
N ILE A 149 -18.33 29.74 2.81
CA ILE A 149 -19.25 28.64 3.07
C ILE A 149 -20.52 29.17 3.75
N LEU A 150 -20.37 29.93 4.84
CA LEU A 150 -21.50 30.47 5.61
C LEU A 150 -22.40 31.36 4.75
N LEU A 151 -21.82 32.11 3.80
CA LEU A 151 -22.56 32.97 2.87
C LEU A 151 -23.29 32.19 1.76
N THR A 152 -22.64 31.17 1.18
CA THR A 152 -23.07 30.60 -0.11
C THR A 152 -23.75 29.24 -0.02
N TYR A 153 -23.55 28.47 1.06
CA TYR A 153 -24.00 27.07 1.13
C TYR A 153 -25.53 26.92 1.03
N ARG A 154 -26.32 27.86 1.60
CA ARG A 154 -27.79 27.83 1.49
C ARG A 154 -28.27 27.93 0.05
N THR A 155 -27.63 28.78 -0.76
CA THR A 155 -27.94 28.93 -2.18
C THR A 155 -27.47 27.70 -2.95
N ALA A 156 -26.24 27.24 -2.69
CA ALA A 156 -25.66 26.05 -3.33
C ALA A 156 -26.53 24.80 -3.14
N LYS A 157 -27.20 24.66 -1.98
CA LYS A 157 -28.15 23.57 -1.68
C LYS A 157 -29.32 23.46 -2.68
N GLN A 158 -29.66 24.56 -3.37
CA GLN A 158 -30.71 24.62 -4.39
C GLN A 158 -30.17 24.37 -5.80
N GLU A 159 -28.84 24.30 -5.95
CA GLU A 159 -28.15 24.07 -7.21
C GLU A 159 -27.79 22.59 -7.39
N PRO A 160 -27.50 22.14 -8.63
CA PRO A 160 -27.05 20.78 -8.89
C PRO A 160 -25.81 20.41 -8.08
N PHE A 161 -25.86 19.23 -7.45
CA PHE A 161 -24.79 18.75 -6.57
C PHE A 161 -23.49 18.40 -7.32
N ALA A 162 -23.60 17.83 -8.52
CA ALA A 162 -22.45 17.35 -9.28
C ALA A 162 -21.55 18.50 -9.77
N ASN A 163 -20.23 18.36 -9.57
CA ASN A 163 -19.21 19.33 -9.99
C ASN A 163 -19.37 20.76 -9.44
N HIS A 164 -20.16 20.94 -8.37
CA HIS A 164 -20.35 22.26 -7.77
C HIS A 164 -19.03 22.77 -7.14
N PRO A 165 -18.61 24.04 -7.38
CA PRO A 165 -17.36 24.60 -6.86
C PRO A 165 -17.20 24.46 -5.34
N LEU A 166 -18.28 24.66 -4.59
CA LEU A 166 -18.31 24.48 -3.14
C LEU A 166 -18.00 23.03 -2.71
N GLY A 167 -18.41 22.03 -3.51
CA GLY A 167 -18.06 20.63 -3.28
C GLY A 167 -16.56 20.38 -3.47
N THR A 168 -15.93 21.02 -4.46
CA THR A 168 -14.46 21.00 -4.64
C THR A 168 -13.74 21.69 -3.49
N ALA A 169 -14.26 22.82 -3.01
CA ALA A 169 -13.70 23.55 -1.88
C ALA A 169 -13.62 22.69 -0.61
N PHE A 170 -14.72 22.00 -0.26
CA PHE A 170 -14.75 21.09 0.89
C PHE A 170 -13.87 19.85 0.71
N ARG A 171 -13.85 19.24 -0.47
CA ARG A 171 -13.17 17.95 -0.69
C ARG A 171 -11.67 18.09 -0.99
N ARG A 172 -11.22 19.24 -1.49
CA ARG A 172 -9.83 19.43 -1.95
C ARG A 172 -9.21 20.71 -1.40
N THR A 173 -9.73 21.88 -1.76
CA THR A 173 -9.06 23.17 -1.49
C THR A 173 -8.83 23.43 -0.01
N ILE A 174 -9.85 23.26 0.83
CA ILE A 174 -9.74 23.50 2.27
C ILE A 174 -8.86 22.41 2.93
N PRO A 175 -9.06 21.10 2.68
CA PRO A 175 -8.16 20.08 3.21
C PRO A 175 -6.69 20.23 2.78
N GLU A 176 -6.40 20.64 1.55
CA GLU A 176 -5.04 20.89 1.06
C GLU A 176 -4.42 22.13 1.73
N GLY A 177 -5.21 23.20 1.91
CA GLY A 177 -4.75 24.41 2.58
C GLY A 177 -4.50 24.20 4.07
N MET A 178 -5.39 23.50 4.78
CA MET A 178 -5.21 23.21 6.21
C MET A 178 -3.96 22.34 6.45
N ARG A 179 -3.68 21.36 5.58
CA ARG A 179 -2.46 20.52 5.66
C ARG A 179 -1.15 21.30 5.59
N GLN A 180 -1.18 22.57 5.18
CA GLN A 180 0.02 23.42 5.17
C GLN A 180 0.35 24.01 6.55
N TYR A 181 -0.55 23.91 7.53
CA TYR A 181 -0.27 24.40 8.88
C TYR A 181 0.75 23.50 9.60
N PRO A 182 1.77 24.07 10.27
CA PRO A 182 2.90 23.31 10.82
C PRO A 182 2.53 22.35 11.96
N PHE A 183 1.39 22.58 12.62
CA PHE A 183 0.87 21.71 13.68
C PHE A 183 0.00 20.55 13.16
N ILE A 184 -0.25 20.49 11.84
CA ILE A 184 -0.95 19.38 11.18
C ILE A 184 0.10 18.47 10.55
N SER A 185 0.34 17.34 11.19
CA SER A 185 1.28 16.29 10.77
C SER A 185 0.69 15.37 9.69
N ASP A 186 1.55 14.58 9.03
CA ASP A 186 1.16 13.66 7.96
C ASP A 186 0.15 12.57 8.39
N HIS A 187 0.09 12.24 9.69
CA HIS A 187 -0.88 11.30 10.25
C HIS A 187 -2.26 11.94 10.54
N ILE A 188 -2.41 13.26 10.36
CA ILE A 188 -3.71 13.92 10.48
C ILE A 188 -4.38 13.96 9.11
N ARG A 189 -5.38 13.09 8.92
CA ARG A 189 -6.23 13.08 7.74
C ARG A 189 -7.26 14.21 7.83
N VAL A 190 -7.19 15.17 6.90
CA VAL A 190 -8.19 16.24 6.75
C VAL A 190 -9.18 15.87 5.64
N GLN A 191 -10.47 15.87 5.95
CA GLN A 191 -11.52 15.48 5.01
C GLN A 191 -12.75 16.36 5.16
N GLY A 192 -13.26 16.93 4.07
CA GLY A 192 -14.54 17.64 4.05
C GLY A 192 -15.64 16.88 3.31
N SER A 193 -16.88 17.04 3.78
CA SER A 193 -18.07 16.47 3.16
C SER A 193 -19.20 17.49 3.12
N VAL A 194 -19.82 17.58 1.94
CA VAL A 194 -21.09 18.29 1.71
C VAL A 194 -22.22 17.31 1.39
N GLY A 195 -22.04 16.03 1.74
CA GLY A 195 -22.93 14.92 1.40
C GLY A 195 -22.39 14.04 0.26
N GLN A 196 -23.10 12.95 -0.02
CA GLN A 196 -22.83 11.97 -1.08
C GLN A 196 -24.07 11.84 -1.96
N GLY A 197 -23.99 12.33 -3.21
CA GLY A 197 -25.11 12.37 -4.16
C GLY A 197 -26.14 13.48 -3.92
N ASN A 198 -26.36 13.89 -2.67
CA ASN A 198 -27.23 15.00 -2.28
C ASN A 198 -26.52 15.92 -1.27
N TRP A 199 -26.94 17.18 -1.20
CA TRP A 199 -26.42 18.17 -0.24
C TRP A 199 -26.76 17.79 1.21
N ALA A 200 -25.74 17.72 2.06
CA ALA A 200 -25.90 17.41 3.49
C ALA A 200 -26.61 18.55 4.23
N THR A 201 -27.42 18.18 5.23
CA THR A 201 -28.06 19.14 6.13
C THR A 201 -27.03 19.94 6.91
N VAL A 202 -26.04 19.23 7.46
CA VAL A 202 -24.90 19.74 8.21
C VAL A 202 -23.63 19.30 7.45
N PRO A 203 -23.03 20.16 6.61
CA PRO A 203 -21.73 19.86 6.03
C PRO A 203 -20.65 19.94 7.12
N TRP A 204 -19.49 19.35 6.85
CA TRP A 204 -18.43 19.28 7.83
C TRP A 204 -17.03 19.15 7.24
N ILE A 205 -16.01 19.52 8.03
CA ILE A 205 -14.59 19.31 7.72
C ILE A 205 -13.94 18.68 8.95
N ALA A 206 -13.53 17.41 8.85
CA ALA A 206 -12.95 16.63 9.93
C ALA A 206 -11.41 16.56 9.81
N LEU A 207 -10.74 16.53 10.96
CA LEU A 207 -9.33 16.26 11.14
C LEU A 207 -9.21 15.05 12.07
N MET A 208 -8.71 13.94 11.53
CA MET A 208 -8.66 12.65 12.20
C MET A 208 -7.21 12.20 12.32
N ASP A 209 -6.76 11.85 13.51
CA ASP A 209 -5.48 11.17 13.68
C ASP A 209 -5.64 9.71 13.23
N THR A 210 -4.92 9.31 12.18
CA THR A 210 -5.05 7.96 11.58
C THR A 210 -4.59 6.85 12.51
N ARG A 211 -3.90 7.16 13.61
CA ARG A 211 -3.55 6.21 14.67
C ARG A 211 -4.73 5.92 15.61
N LEU A 212 -5.73 6.80 15.66
CA LEU A 212 -6.91 6.69 16.51
C LEU A 212 -8.18 6.36 15.70
N THR A 213 -8.42 7.04 14.59
CA THR A 213 -9.61 6.79 13.75
C THR A 213 -9.39 7.12 12.27
N GLY A 214 -9.94 6.28 11.39
CA GLY A 214 -9.93 6.48 9.94
C GLY A 214 -11.25 7.03 9.36
N SER A 215 -12.30 7.18 10.19
CA SER A 215 -13.66 7.51 9.76
C SER A 215 -14.39 8.37 10.79
N THR A 216 -15.26 9.28 10.34
CA THR A 216 -16.13 10.06 11.23
C THR A 216 -17.29 9.25 11.83
N GLN A 217 -17.40 7.96 11.50
CA GLN A 217 -18.44 7.07 12.03
C GLN A 217 -18.07 6.46 13.40
N TYR A 218 -16.80 6.51 13.79
CA TYR A 218 -16.28 5.95 15.04
C TYR A 218 -15.02 6.67 15.53
N GLY A 219 -14.65 6.46 16.79
CA GLY A 219 -13.48 7.07 17.42
C GLY A 219 -13.61 8.58 17.61
N GLU A 220 -12.53 9.24 17.99
CA GLU A 220 -12.54 10.66 18.33
C GLU A 220 -11.73 11.48 17.34
N TYR A 221 -12.23 12.67 17.01
CA TYR A 221 -11.65 13.52 15.99
C TYR A 221 -12.07 14.98 16.18
N LEU A 222 -11.35 15.89 15.54
CA LEU A 222 -11.74 17.28 15.45
C LEU A 222 -12.60 17.49 14.22
N VAL A 223 -13.64 18.31 14.31
CA VAL A 223 -14.51 18.59 13.17
C VAL A 223 -15.12 19.99 13.23
N TYR A 224 -15.06 20.68 12.10
CA TYR A 224 -15.86 21.87 11.82
C TYR A 224 -17.27 21.44 11.42
N LEU A 225 -18.27 21.76 12.23
CA LEU A 225 -19.69 21.49 11.97
C LEU A 225 -20.41 22.80 11.67
N PHE A 226 -21.08 22.87 10.52
CA PHE A 226 -21.83 24.05 10.12
C PHE A 226 -23.30 23.88 10.50
N ALA A 227 -23.88 24.86 11.20
CA ALA A 227 -25.31 24.84 11.51
C ALA A 227 -26.14 24.68 10.22
N GLU A 228 -27.26 23.98 10.28
CA GLU A 228 -28.18 23.75 9.15
C GLU A 228 -28.54 25.05 8.43
N ASP A 229 -28.69 26.10 9.23
CA ASP A 229 -29.06 27.43 8.82
C ASP A 229 -27.84 28.31 8.50
N MET A 230 -26.61 27.80 8.57
CA MET A 230 -25.37 28.56 8.30
C MET A 230 -25.21 29.85 9.12
N SER A 231 -25.93 29.97 10.25
CA SER A 231 -25.77 31.09 11.18
C SER A 231 -24.44 31.04 11.93
N SER A 232 -23.88 29.83 12.07
CA SER A 232 -22.66 29.58 12.81
C SER A 232 -21.93 28.33 12.30
N VAL A 233 -20.62 28.29 12.57
CA VAL A 233 -19.78 27.11 12.42
C VAL A 233 -19.08 26.84 13.75
N TYR A 234 -18.96 25.56 14.10
CA TYR A 234 -18.39 25.11 15.35
C TYR A 234 -17.12 24.32 15.08
N LEU A 235 -16.00 24.72 15.67
CA LEU A 235 -14.85 23.83 15.81
C LEU A 235 -15.10 22.96 17.03
N THR A 236 -15.20 21.64 16.83
CA THR A 236 -15.57 20.69 17.88
C THR A 236 -14.54 19.59 18.02
N PHE A 237 -14.31 19.14 19.25
CA PHE A 237 -13.78 17.82 19.56
C PHE A 237 -14.98 16.90 19.69
N ASN A 238 -15.09 15.91 18.80
CA ASN A 238 -16.28 15.08 18.67
C ASN A 238 -15.94 13.58 18.67
N GLN A 239 -16.98 12.77 18.89
CA GLN A 239 -16.92 11.32 18.84
C GLN A 239 -17.83 10.79 17.73
N GLY A 240 -17.42 9.71 17.07
CA GLY A 240 -18.22 9.05 16.05
C GLY A 240 -19.42 8.32 16.66
N VAL A 241 -20.63 8.67 16.21
CA VAL A 241 -21.90 8.23 16.83
C VAL A 241 -22.48 6.97 16.19
N THR A 242 -22.12 6.68 14.95
CA THR A 242 -22.70 5.59 14.16
C THR A 242 -22.39 4.21 14.75
N LYS A 243 -21.12 3.96 15.08
CA LYS A 243 -20.70 2.66 15.64
C LYS A 243 -21.29 2.41 17.05
N PRO A 244 -21.20 3.33 18.03
CA PRO A 244 -21.78 3.12 19.36
C PRO A 244 -23.30 2.90 19.36
N ILE A 245 -24.05 3.62 18.50
CA ILE A 245 -25.50 3.43 18.38
C ILE A 245 -25.85 2.09 17.74
N ARG A 246 -25.06 1.64 16.74
CA ARG A 246 -25.26 0.33 16.10
C ARG A 246 -24.95 -0.80 17.06
N ASP A 247 -23.83 -0.71 17.78
CA ASP A 247 -23.30 -1.80 18.59
C ASP A 247 -24.07 -1.95 19.92
N HIS A 248 -24.51 -0.86 20.57
CA HIS A 248 -25.23 -0.90 21.86
C HIS A 248 -26.74 -0.64 21.75
N GLY A 249 -27.23 -0.27 20.57
CA GLY A 249 -28.59 0.26 20.40
C GLY A 249 -28.73 1.70 20.90
N ARG A 250 -29.73 2.43 20.38
CA ARG A 250 -29.82 3.90 20.51
C ARG A 250 -29.75 4.45 21.93
N ARG A 251 -30.45 3.82 22.90
CA ARG A 251 -30.49 4.32 24.29
C ARG A 251 -29.17 4.11 25.02
N ALA A 252 -28.60 2.91 24.94
CA ALA A 252 -27.33 2.61 25.60
C ALA A 252 -26.14 3.26 24.89
N GLY A 253 -26.20 3.42 23.56
CA GLY A 253 -25.21 4.15 22.78
C GLY A 253 -25.10 5.62 23.17
N TYR A 254 -26.21 6.31 23.44
CA TYR A 254 -26.14 7.68 23.97
C TYR A 254 -25.53 7.74 25.37
N THR A 255 -25.91 6.84 26.26
CA THR A 255 -25.33 6.77 27.62
C THR A 255 -23.82 6.49 27.58
N TYR A 256 -23.37 5.62 26.67
CA TYR A 256 -21.95 5.40 26.41
C TYR A 256 -21.23 6.70 25.99
N LEU A 257 -21.81 7.43 25.03
CA LEU A 257 -21.25 8.68 24.54
C LEU A 257 -21.17 9.76 25.64
N GLU A 258 -22.22 9.92 26.44
CA GLU A 258 -22.27 10.85 27.58
C GLU A 258 -21.17 10.53 28.61
N ASN A 259 -21.04 9.25 29.00
CA ASN A 259 -20.01 8.81 29.93
C ASN A 259 -18.60 9.08 29.38
N LYS A 260 -18.38 8.83 28.09
CA LYS A 260 -17.09 9.05 27.45
C LYS A 260 -16.76 10.53 27.30
N VAL A 261 -17.75 11.38 26.99
CA VAL A 261 -17.58 12.85 27.03
C VAL A 261 -17.07 13.29 28.40
N ASP A 262 -17.69 12.82 29.48
CA ASP A 262 -17.31 13.20 30.84
C ASP A 262 -15.92 12.70 31.23
N GLN A 263 -15.50 11.53 30.73
CA GLN A 263 -14.15 11.02 30.91
C GLN A 263 -13.12 11.91 30.21
N ILE A 264 -13.33 12.21 28.91
CA ILE A 264 -12.40 13.02 28.12
C ILE A 264 -12.29 14.44 28.70
N ARG A 265 -13.42 15.04 29.12
CA ARG A 265 -13.44 16.37 29.75
C ARG A 265 -12.64 16.45 31.05
N LYS A 266 -12.47 15.34 31.78
CA LYS A 266 -11.66 15.25 33.01
C LYS A 266 -10.17 15.08 32.72
N GLN A 267 -9.83 14.42 31.61
CA GLN A 267 -8.45 14.13 31.22
C GLN A 267 -7.77 15.32 30.56
N LEU A 268 -8.53 16.19 29.89
CA LEU A 268 -7.98 17.25 29.06
C LEU A 268 -8.21 18.66 29.64
N PRO A 269 -7.22 19.56 29.50
CA PRO A 269 -7.36 20.97 29.87
C PRO A 269 -8.54 21.65 29.16
N LEU A 270 -8.60 21.54 27.82
CA LEU A 270 -9.65 22.14 26.98
C LEU A 270 -9.86 23.63 27.31
N VAL A 271 -8.76 24.38 27.44
CA VAL A 271 -8.76 25.77 27.88
C VAL A 271 -9.25 26.67 26.76
N GLY A 272 -10.28 27.48 27.05
CA GLY A 272 -10.87 28.40 26.07
C GLY A 272 -11.98 27.78 25.22
N PHE A 273 -12.35 26.51 25.47
CA PHE A 273 -13.46 25.84 24.79
C PHE A 273 -14.67 25.68 25.72
N THR A 274 -15.87 25.77 25.14
CA THR A 274 -17.15 25.52 25.83
C THR A 274 -17.36 24.01 25.99
N LYS A 275 -17.85 23.57 27.16
CA LYS A 275 -18.02 22.16 27.55
C LYS A 275 -19.46 21.84 27.97
N ASP A 276 -20.43 22.61 27.50
CA ASP A 276 -21.85 22.34 27.73
C ASP A 276 -22.47 21.61 26.53
N ASP A 277 -23.75 21.23 26.64
CA ASP A 277 -24.46 20.48 25.60
C ASP A 277 -25.36 21.39 24.75
N ARG A 278 -25.02 22.69 24.65
CA ARG A 278 -25.85 23.72 23.98
C ARG A 278 -25.41 23.98 22.53
N ILE A 279 -24.78 23.02 21.87
CA ILE A 279 -24.42 23.15 20.46
C ILE A 279 -25.69 23.08 19.60
N GLU A 280 -25.98 24.14 18.83
CA GLU A 280 -27.20 24.26 18.04
C GLU A 280 -26.90 24.04 16.55
N LEU A 281 -27.04 22.79 16.08
CA LEU A 281 -26.78 22.42 14.68
C LEU A 281 -28.04 22.32 13.82
N THR A 282 -29.18 21.91 14.39
CA THR A 282 -30.44 21.71 13.65
C THR A 282 -31.65 22.00 14.54
N THR A 283 -32.78 22.38 13.97
CA THR A 283 -34.04 22.57 14.72
C THR A 283 -34.81 21.26 14.97
N SER A 284 -34.51 20.17 14.24
CA SER A 284 -35.01 18.81 14.48
C SER A 284 -34.16 17.75 13.75
N GLY A 285 -34.04 16.52 14.30
CA GLY A 285 -33.37 15.39 13.63
C GLY A 285 -31.91 15.11 14.05
N LEU A 286 -31.12 14.52 13.12
CA LEU A 286 -29.75 13.98 13.30
C LEU A 286 -28.73 14.93 13.96
N GLY A 287 -29.00 16.24 14.03
CA GLY A 287 -28.13 17.18 14.77
C GLY A 287 -28.06 16.90 16.27
N ARG A 288 -29.05 16.18 16.82
CA ARG A 288 -29.05 15.74 18.23
C ARG A 288 -27.96 14.71 18.54
N ASP A 289 -27.56 13.91 17.56
CA ASP A 289 -26.54 12.87 17.75
C ASP A 289 -25.17 13.51 17.96
N TYR A 290 -24.86 14.54 17.17
CA TYR A 290 -23.64 15.35 17.30
C TYR A 290 -23.58 16.13 18.62
N GLN A 291 -24.73 16.52 19.19
CA GLN A 291 -24.77 17.18 20.50
C GLN A 291 -24.24 16.27 21.60
N VAL A 292 -24.75 15.03 21.65
CA VAL A 292 -24.43 14.06 22.70
C VAL A 292 -22.98 13.58 22.61
N SER A 293 -22.36 13.64 21.44
CA SER A 293 -20.98 13.22 21.22
C SER A 293 -19.94 14.34 21.31
N THR A 294 -20.36 15.60 21.52
CA THR A 294 -19.44 16.74 21.55
C THR A 294 -18.74 16.87 22.91
N VAL A 295 -17.42 16.70 22.91
CA VAL A 295 -16.58 16.85 24.11
C VAL A 295 -16.41 18.32 24.46
N ALA A 296 -16.01 19.14 23.50
CA ALA A 296 -15.86 20.59 23.67
C ALA A 296 -15.93 21.29 22.32
N TYR A 297 -16.26 22.58 22.33
CA TYR A 297 -16.37 23.36 21.10
C TYR A 297 -16.07 24.85 21.27
N VAL A 298 -15.77 25.51 20.15
CA VAL A 298 -15.87 26.98 20.00
C VAL A 298 -16.86 27.27 18.88
N ARG A 299 -17.74 28.23 19.12
CA ARG A 299 -18.75 28.72 18.18
C ARG A 299 -18.24 29.98 17.49
N TYR A 300 -18.35 30.01 16.16
CA TYR A 300 -18.11 31.19 15.35
C TYR A 300 -19.40 31.60 14.65
N ASP A 301 -19.94 32.77 14.98
CA ASP A 301 -21.13 33.31 14.33
C ASP A 301 -20.77 33.94 12.97
N SER A 302 -21.63 33.74 11.97
CA SER A 302 -21.38 34.23 10.60
C SER A 302 -21.26 35.74 10.51
N ASN A 303 -21.91 36.48 11.41
CA ASN A 303 -21.86 37.93 11.49
C ASN A 303 -20.62 38.47 12.23
N ASN A 304 -19.85 37.60 12.90
CA ASN A 304 -18.71 37.99 13.73
C ASN A 304 -17.62 36.92 13.71
N LEU A 305 -17.18 36.53 12.51
CA LEU A 305 -16.11 35.56 12.36
C LEU A 305 -14.76 36.18 12.78
N PRO A 306 -13.97 35.53 13.66
CA PRO A 306 -12.65 36.04 14.06
C PRO A 306 -11.68 36.21 12.89
N GLU A 307 -10.60 36.96 13.13
CA GLU A 307 -9.49 37.03 12.18
C GLU A 307 -8.82 35.66 11.99
N ASN A 308 -8.16 35.48 10.84
CA ASN A 308 -7.60 34.18 10.44
C ASN A 308 -6.60 33.65 11.48
N GLU A 309 -5.80 34.54 12.07
CA GLU A 309 -4.83 34.22 13.13
C GLU A 309 -5.52 33.62 14.36
N GLN A 310 -6.69 34.14 14.73
CA GLN A 310 -7.46 33.63 15.88
C GLN A 310 -8.05 32.25 15.56
N LEU A 311 -8.62 32.06 14.37
CA LEU A 311 -9.16 30.77 13.94
C LEU A 311 -8.08 29.68 13.90
N VAL A 312 -6.89 30.01 13.41
CA VAL A 312 -5.73 29.10 13.38
C VAL A 312 -5.23 28.82 14.79
N ALA A 313 -5.18 29.83 15.67
CA ALA A 313 -4.79 29.63 17.07
C ALA A 313 -5.80 28.74 17.83
N ASP A 314 -7.10 28.90 17.58
CA ASP A 314 -8.14 28.04 18.16
C ASP A 314 -8.00 26.59 17.70
N LEU A 315 -7.76 26.38 16.39
CA LEU A 315 -7.49 25.05 15.85
C LEU A 315 -6.23 24.42 16.43
N GLN A 316 -5.15 25.19 16.55
CA GLN A 316 -3.89 24.71 17.11
C GLN A 316 -4.08 24.26 18.57
N ARG A 317 -4.74 25.08 19.40
CA ARG A 317 -5.01 24.72 20.80
C ARG A 317 -5.85 23.46 20.93
N MET A 318 -6.89 23.32 20.11
CA MET A 318 -7.72 22.11 20.13
C MET A 318 -6.94 20.88 19.63
N MET A 319 -6.04 21.07 18.66
CA MET A 319 -5.14 20.01 18.18
C MET A 319 -4.14 19.58 19.26
N GLU A 320 -3.63 20.51 20.07
CA GLU A 320 -2.77 20.19 21.21
C GLU A 320 -3.49 19.32 22.24
N ASP A 321 -4.72 19.69 22.64
CA ASP A 321 -5.56 18.87 23.53
C ASP A 321 -5.88 17.49 22.90
N TYR A 322 -6.19 17.46 21.60
CA TYR A 322 -6.43 16.21 20.88
C TYR A 322 -5.20 15.30 20.81
N GLN A 323 -4.01 15.85 20.60
CA GLN A 323 -2.77 15.08 20.61
C GLN A 323 -2.44 14.54 22.01
N ILE A 324 -2.74 15.29 23.08
CA ILE A 324 -2.63 14.79 24.46
C ILE A 324 -3.57 13.59 24.65
N TYR A 325 -4.82 13.72 24.21
CA TYR A 325 -5.78 12.62 24.25
C TYR A 325 -5.27 11.40 23.48
N VAL A 326 -4.87 11.57 22.23
CA VAL A 326 -4.32 10.47 21.40
C VAL A 326 -3.15 9.80 22.11
N ARG A 327 -2.19 10.55 22.66
CA ARG A 327 -1.07 9.98 23.42
C ARG A 327 -1.53 9.22 24.66
N SER A 328 -2.50 9.77 25.40
CA SER A 328 -3.07 9.09 26.56
C SER A 328 -3.76 7.79 26.16
N GLN A 329 -4.55 7.77 25.08
CA GLN A 329 -5.21 6.54 24.62
C GLN A 329 -4.19 5.50 24.12
N LEU A 330 -3.12 5.94 23.45
CA LEU A 330 -2.03 5.05 23.02
C LEU A 330 -1.21 4.51 24.21
N GLN A 331 -1.14 5.24 25.32
CA GLN A 331 -0.40 4.83 26.53
C GLN A 331 -1.27 4.01 27.49
N THR A 332 -2.55 4.34 27.63
CA THR A 332 -3.56 3.56 28.33
C THR A 332 -3.78 2.21 27.63
N ALA A 333 -3.69 2.16 26.29
CA ALA A 333 -3.63 0.89 25.55
C ALA A 333 -2.37 0.04 25.85
N HIS A 334 -1.31 0.61 26.45
CA HIS A 334 -0.14 -0.14 26.93
C HIS A 334 -0.21 -0.50 28.43
N GLU A 335 -1.01 0.21 29.24
CA GLU A 335 -1.07 0.03 30.71
C GLU A 335 -2.35 -0.71 31.17
N GLU A 336 -3.44 -0.71 30.39
CA GLU A 336 -4.69 -1.46 30.71
C GLU A 336 -4.64 -2.95 30.32
N VAL A 337 -3.48 -3.45 29.87
CA VAL A 337 -3.26 -4.86 29.51
C VAL A 337 -2.98 -5.76 30.73
N ASP A 338 -2.70 -5.21 31.91
CA ASP A 338 -2.18 -6.00 33.05
C ASP A 338 -3.19 -6.30 34.18
N ASP A 339 -4.39 -5.71 34.22
CA ASP A 339 -5.32 -5.88 35.35
C ASP A 339 -6.82 -5.77 34.96
N GLN A 340 -7.37 -6.82 34.32
CA GLN A 340 -8.73 -7.35 34.55
C GLN A 340 -9.11 -8.45 33.54
N ILE A 341 -8.84 -9.70 33.92
CA ILE A 341 -9.49 -10.89 33.37
C ILE A 341 -10.66 -11.21 34.30
N GLU A 342 -11.90 -11.05 33.83
CA GLU A 342 -13.00 -12.01 34.08
C GLU A 342 -14.21 -11.69 33.18
N ASP A 343 -14.43 -12.61 32.25
CA ASP A 343 -15.63 -12.98 31.48
C ASP A 343 -16.15 -12.15 30.28
N GLU A 344 -16.25 -12.90 29.17
CA GLU A 344 -17.00 -12.73 27.90
C GLU A 344 -16.28 -12.11 26.66
N GLU A 345 -15.68 -13.02 25.88
CA GLU A 345 -15.43 -13.05 24.42
C GLU A 345 -15.64 -11.76 23.59
N SER A 346 -14.55 -11.10 23.16
CA SER A 346 -14.31 -10.78 21.72
C SER A 346 -12.95 -10.10 21.47
N GLU A 347 -12.27 -10.62 20.44
CA GLU A 347 -10.96 -10.31 19.84
C GLU A 347 -10.56 -8.81 19.74
N GLU A 348 -9.50 -8.41 20.46
CA GLU A 348 -8.64 -7.27 20.10
C GLU A 348 -7.47 -7.76 19.25
N VAL A 349 -7.34 -7.26 18.01
CA VAL A 349 -6.15 -7.48 17.18
C VAL A 349 -5.30 -6.20 17.17
N GLU A 350 -4.14 -6.28 17.83
CA GLU A 350 -3.07 -5.28 17.83
C GLU A 350 -2.76 -4.76 16.42
N THR A 351 -2.56 -3.44 16.23
CA THR A 351 -2.14 -2.83 14.95
C THR A 351 -0.63 -2.97 14.72
N LEU A 352 -0.16 -4.20 14.55
CA LEU A 352 1.19 -4.51 14.11
C LEU A 352 1.37 -4.17 12.61
N SER A 353 2.55 -3.67 12.24
CA SER A 353 2.98 -3.51 10.83
C SER A 353 3.09 -4.88 10.14
N VAL A 354 3.10 -4.90 8.80
CA VAL A 354 3.20 -6.15 8.03
C VAL A 354 4.46 -6.94 8.41
N THR A 355 5.59 -6.26 8.51
CA THR A 355 6.88 -6.87 8.88
C THR A 355 6.86 -7.45 10.30
N GLU A 356 6.24 -6.74 11.26
CA GLU A 356 6.10 -7.24 12.64
C GLU A 356 5.20 -8.47 12.71
N ARG A 357 4.07 -8.49 11.98
CA ARG A 357 3.20 -9.68 11.91
C ARG A 357 3.90 -10.87 11.29
N LEU A 358 4.62 -10.66 10.19
CA LEU A 358 5.40 -11.75 9.58
C LEU A 358 6.49 -12.27 10.52
N SER A 359 7.07 -11.38 11.33
CA SER A 359 8.03 -11.76 12.38
C SER A 359 7.37 -12.57 13.51
N GLN A 360 6.15 -12.20 13.93
CA GLN A 360 5.37 -12.99 14.88
C GLN A 360 4.98 -14.36 14.31
N ILE A 361 4.51 -14.43 13.06
CA ILE A 361 4.19 -15.69 12.38
C ILE A 361 5.43 -16.59 12.30
N ARG A 362 6.59 -16.02 11.95
CA ARG A 362 7.86 -16.74 11.93
C ARG A 362 8.22 -17.29 13.31
N SER A 363 8.09 -16.46 14.35
CA SER A 363 8.36 -16.85 15.74
C SER A 363 7.40 -17.94 16.23
N PHE A 364 6.11 -17.84 15.88
CA PHE A 364 5.11 -18.87 16.18
C PHE A 364 5.47 -20.21 15.55
N ILE A 365 5.86 -20.20 14.26
CA ILE A 365 6.28 -21.40 13.53
C ILE A 365 7.53 -22.02 14.17
N GLN A 366 8.52 -21.20 14.53
CA GLN A 366 9.75 -21.61 15.23
C GLN A 366 9.47 -22.26 16.58
N ASN A 367 8.59 -21.65 17.39
CA ASN A 367 8.18 -22.21 18.69
C ASN A 367 7.43 -23.54 18.57
N ARG A 368 6.83 -23.83 17.41
CA ARG A 368 6.21 -25.13 17.10
C ARG A 368 7.23 -26.17 16.62
N GLY A 369 8.51 -25.84 16.60
CA GLY A 369 9.61 -26.72 16.20
C GLY A 369 9.84 -26.80 14.69
N PHE A 370 9.32 -25.83 13.92
CA PHE A 370 9.51 -25.75 12.48
C PHE A 370 10.29 -24.49 12.13
N SER A 371 11.20 -24.58 11.18
CA SER A 371 11.85 -23.39 10.65
C SER A 371 11.99 -23.54 9.16
N TYR A 372 11.84 -22.41 8.49
CA TYR A 372 11.86 -22.31 7.04
C TYR A 372 12.99 -21.36 6.63
N PRO A 373 13.48 -21.46 5.38
CA PRO A 373 14.45 -20.51 4.85
C PRO A 373 13.97 -19.07 4.93
N ASP A 374 14.91 -18.16 5.09
CA ASP A 374 14.63 -16.72 5.02
C ASP A 374 13.94 -16.35 3.70
N GLY A 375 12.95 -15.46 3.79
CA GLY A 375 12.15 -15.01 2.65
C GLY A 375 11.00 -15.94 2.27
N LEU A 376 10.93 -17.18 2.77
CA LEU A 376 9.83 -18.10 2.38
C LEU A 376 8.48 -17.65 2.92
N ILE A 377 8.42 -17.16 4.17
CA ILE A 377 7.18 -16.69 4.79
C ILE A 377 6.71 -15.39 4.14
N GLU A 378 7.62 -14.48 3.83
CA GLU A 378 7.37 -13.25 3.08
C GLU A 378 6.85 -13.58 1.68
N ASN A 379 7.48 -14.53 0.99
CA ASN A 379 7.04 -14.99 -0.32
C ASN A 379 5.64 -15.62 -0.27
N PHE A 380 5.38 -16.46 0.73
CA PHE A 380 4.07 -17.08 0.92
C PHE A 380 2.99 -16.02 1.15
N TYR A 381 3.26 -15.05 2.03
CA TYR A 381 2.38 -13.90 2.27
C TYR A 381 2.10 -13.09 1.00
N LEU A 382 3.14 -12.66 0.28
CA LEU A 382 3.00 -11.88 -0.95
C LEU A 382 2.20 -12.65 -2.01
N SER A 383 2.41 -13.97 -2.10
CA SER A 383 1.67 -14.84 -3.01
C SER A 383 0.19 -14.92 -2.68
N ILE A 384 -0.18 -15.03 -1.40
CA ILE A 384 -1.58 -15.01 -0.96
C ILE A 384 -2.21 -13.64 -1.21
N LYS A 385 -1.51 -12.57 -0.84
CA LYS A 385 -2.00 -11.19 -1.00
C LYS A 385 -2.21 -10.80 -2.45
N THR A 386 -1.39 -11.35 -3.35
CA THR A 386 -1.50 -11.14 -4.78
C THR A 386 -2.64 -11.93 -5.40
N LYS A 387 -2.80 -13.20 -5.03
CA LYS A 387 -3.90 -14.07 -5.49
C LYS A 387 -4.33 -15.03 -4.39
N PRO A 388 -5.65 -15.23 -4.21
CA PRO A 388 -6.18 -16.11 -3.16
C PRO A 388 -5.97 -17.60 -3.44
N PHE A 389 -5.20 -17.98 -4.47
CA PHE A 389 -4.90 -19.37 -4.79
C PHE A 389 -3.39 -19.56 -4.93
N VAL A 390 -2.82 -20.41 -4.07
CA VAL A 390 -1.39 -20.73 -4.03
C VAL A 390 -1.19 -22.25 -4.12
N ILE A 391 -0.18 -22.68 -4.87
CA ILE A 391 0.22 -24.07 -5.03
C ILE A 391 1.62 -24.22 -4.42
N LEU A 392 1.78 -25.12 -3.46
CA LEU A 392 3.05 -25.50 -2.86
C LEU A 392 3.50 -26.82 -3.47
N ALA A 393 4.64 -26.83 -4.15
CA ALA A 393 5.09 -27.99 -4.90
C ALA A 393 6.50 -28.40 -4.46
N GLY A 394 6.70 -29.66 -4.14
CA GLY A 394 8.01 -30.14 -3.65
C GLY A 394 7.99 -31.62 -3.31
N ILE A 395 9.13 -32.15 -2.88
CA ILE A 395 9.26 -33.58 -2.56
C ILE A 395 8.42 -33.97 -1.34
N SER A 396 8.03 -35.24 -1.25
CA SER A 396 7.22 -35.72 -0.13
C SER A 396 7.95 -35.56 1.22
N GLY A 397 7.21 -35.29 2.29
CA GLY A 397 7.79 -35.13 3.64
C GLY A 397 8.51 -33.82 3.92
N THR A 398 8.50 -32.85 3.00
CA THR A 398 9.12 -31.52 3.19
C THR A 398 8.33 -30.57 4.07
N GLY A 399 7.09 -30.90 4.45
CA GLY A 399 6.28 -30.07 5.34
C GLY A 399 5.43 -29.01 4.65
N LYS A 400 5.11 -29.16 3.35
CA LYS A 400 4.20 -28.27 2.59
C LYS A 400 2.85 -28.05 3.29
N THR A 401 2.13 -29.13 3.58
CA THR A 401 0.84 -29.11 4.29
C THR A 401 0.99 -28.50 5.70
N LYS A 402 2.17 -28.68 6.31
CA LYS A 402 2.48 -28.16 7.63
C LYS A 402 2.74 -26.64 7.61
N LEU A 403 3.40 -26.11 6.58
CA LEU A 403 3.57 -24.67 6.37
C LEU A 403 2.20 -23.98 6.31
N VAL A 404 1.29 -24.49 5.47
CA VAL A 404 -0.05 -23.91 5.35
C VAL A 404 -0.78 -23.93 6.68
N LYS A 405 -0.75 -25.09 7.36
CA LYS A 405 -1.43 -25.27 8.64
C LYS A 405 -0.87 -24.33 9.72
N LEU A 406 0.46 -24.25 9.86
CA LEU A 406 1.08 -23.40 10.88
C LEU A 406 0.91 -21.92 10.58
N PHE A 407 0.94 -21.52 9.30
CA PHE A 407 0.66 -20.15 8.90
C PHE A 407 -0.79 -19.76 9.21
N ALA A 408 -1.76 -20.65 8.91
CA ALA A 408 -3.16 -20.44 9.26
C ALA A 408 -3.36 -20.38 10.78
N GLU A 409 -2.77 -21.31 11.55
CA GLU A 409 -2.82 -21.31 13.02
C GLU A 409 -2.20 -20.04 13.61
N ALA A 410 -1.08 -19.57 13.06
CA ALA A 410 -0.46 -18.31 13.49
C ALA A 410 -1.39 -17.10 13.25
N MET A 411 -2.27 -17.17 12.24
CA MET A 411 -3.26 -16.14 11.92
C MET A 411 -4.57 -16.29 12.72
N GLY A 412 -4.67 -17.26 13.64
CA GLY A 412 -5.89 -17.58 14.39
C GLY A 412 -6.85 -18.53 13.67
N ALA A 413 -6.52 -18.98 12.45
CA ALA A 413 -7.35 -19.89 11.66
C ALA A 413 -7.00 -21.35 11.94
N THR A 414 -7.87 -22.06 12.67
CA THR A 414 -7.61 -23.41 13.16
C THR A 414 -8.63 -24.43 12.66
N VAL A 415 -8.35 -25.73 12.86
CA VAL A 415 -9.33 -26.78 12.56
C VAL A 415 -10.51 -26.70 13.53
N GLN A 416 -10.24 -26.33 14.78
CA GLN A 416 -11.19 -26.31 15.89
C GLN A 416 -12.27 -25.24 15.70
N ASN A 417 -11.88 -24.05 15.23
CA ASN A 417 -12.82 -22.97 14.91
C ASN A 417 -13.38 -23.05 13.48
N GLY A 418 -13.01 -24.09 12.72
CA GLY A 418 -13.50 -24.33 11.36
C GLY A 418 -12.92 -23.41 10.28
N GLN A 419 -11.96 -22.55 10.61
CA GLN A 419 -11.35 -21.61 9.66
C GLN A 419 -10.22 -22.24 8.83
N PHE A 420 -9.68 -23.38 9.26
CA PHE A 420 -8.76 -24.19 8.44
C PHE A 420 -9.41 -25.53 8.07
N ALA A 421 -9.52 -25.79 6.76
CA ALA A 421 -10.06 -27.03 6.22
C ALA A 421 -9.00 -27.76 5.38
N LEU A 422 -8.59 -28.95 5.83
CA LEU A 422 -7.76 -29.86 5.06
C LEU A 422 -8.66 -30.84 4.28
N ILE A 423 -8.58 -30.82 2.96
CA ILE A 423 -9.37 -31.65 2.06
C ILE A 423 -8.40 -32.50 1.23
N PRO A 424 -8.27 -33.80 1.50
CA PRO A 424 -7.44 -34.69 0.70
C PRO A 424 -8.11 -34.96 -0.65
N VAL A 425 -7.39 -34.68 -1.74
CA VAL A 425 -7.88 -34.95 -3.10
C VAL A 425 -7.78 -36.44 -3.38
N ARG A 426 -8.82 -36.99 -4.02
CA ARG A 426 -8.85 -38.40 -4.40
C ARG A 426 -8.65 -38.55 -5.92
N PRO A 427 -8.01 -39.64 -6.38
CA PRO A 427 -7.72 -39.83 -7.80
C PRO A 427 -8.96 -40.04 -8.67
N ASP A 428 -10.10 -40.42 -8.09
CA ASP A 428 -11.38 -40.62 -8.76
C ASP A 428 -12.16 -39.32 -9.00
N TRP A 429 -11.69 -38.17 -8.52
CA TRP A 429 -12.34 -36.88 -8.72
C TRP A 429 -12.29 -36.45 -10.19
N SER A 430 -13.44 -36.45 -10.84
CA SER A 430 -13.60 -36.06 -12.26
C SER A 430 -14.35 -34.75 -12.47
N ASP A 431 -15.04 -34.25 -11.45
CA ASP A 431 -15.90 -33.07 -11.55
C ASP A 431 -16.07 -32.40 -10.17
N PRO A 432 -16.69 -31.20 -10.08
CA PRO A 432 -16.77 -30.45 -8.84
C PRO A 432 -17.64 -31.06 -7.73
N SER A 433 -18.34 -32.17 -7.97
CA SER A 433 -19.33 -32.74 -7.04
C SER A 433 -18.78 -33.08 -5.66
N ASP A 434 -17.55 -33.60 -5.57
CA ASP A 434 -16.94 -33.94 -4.27
C ASP A 434 -16.57 -32.71 -3.44
N LEU A 435 -16.23 -31.60 -4.10
CA LEU A 435 -15.91 -30.33 -3.43
C LEU A 435 -17.17 -29.55 -3.09
N LEU A 436 -18.02 -29.31 -4.08
CA LEU A 436 -19.18 -28.42 -3.98
C LEU A 436 -20.44 -29.13 -3.49
N GLY A 437 -20.55 -30.43 -3.76
CA GLY A 437 -21.73 -31.23 -3.45
C GLY A 437 -22.50 -31.64 -4.69
N TYR A 438 -23.45 -32.55 -4.50
CA TYR A 438 -24.27 -33.13 -5.56
C TYR A 438 -25.70 -33.34 -5.11
N LYS A 439 -26.61 -33.58 -6.05
CA LYS A 439 -27.96 -34.03 -5.74
C LYS A 439 -28.01 -35.54 -5.69
N ASP A 440 -28.52 -36.08 -4.58
CA ASP A 440 -28.78 -37.51 -4.50
C ASP A 440 -30.01 -37.90 -5.36
N LEU A 441 -30.26 -39.20 -5.47
CA LEU A 441 -31.39 -39.74 -6.25
C LEU A 441 -32.76 -39.29 -5.73
N SER A 442 -32.85 -38.81 -4.49
CA SER A 442 -34.08 -38.23 -3.93
C SER A 442 -34.26 -36.76 -4.30
N GLY A 443 -33.28 -36.15 -4.97
CA GLY A 443 -33.26 -34.73 -5.29
C GLY A 443 -32.80 -33.83 -4.15
N THR A 444 -32.31 -34.41 -3.05
CA THR A 444 -31.77 -33.67 -1.89
C THR A 444 -30.34 -33.26 -2.19
N PHE A 445 -29.99 -32.00 -1.94
CA PHE A 445 -28.63 -31.52 -2.13
C PHE A 445 -27.75 -31.98 -0.96
N ARG A 446 -26.61 -32.58 -1.28
CA ARG A 446 -25.58 -33.00 -0.33
C ARG A 446 -24.39 -32.05 -0.50
N PRO A 447 -24.24 -31.04 0.36
CA PRO A 447 -23.15 -30.08 0.24
C PRO A 447 -21.81 -30.79 0.42
N GLY A 448 -20.83 -30.44 -0.41
CA GLY A 448 -19.45 -30.88 -0.22
C GLY A 448 -18.76 -30.07 0.86
N ARG A 449 -17.58 -30.54 1.30
CA ARG A 449 -16.84 -29.91 2.41
C ARG A 449 -16.52 -28.44 2.14
N LEU A 450 -16.24 -28.09 0.88
CA LEU A 450 -15.95 -26.70 0.51
C LEU A 450 -17.19 -25.82 0.65
N THR A 451 -18.36 -26.30 0.23
CA THR A 451 -19.62 -25.55 0.32
C THR A 451 -19.99 -25.22 1.76
N GLU A 452 -19.78 -26.16 2.70
CA GLU A 452 -19.97 -25.90 4.13
C GLU A 452 -19.07 -24.77 4.63
N VAL A 453 -17.79 -24.79 4.27
CA VAL A 453 -16.80 -23.79 4.68
C VAL A 453 -17.11 -22.43 4.07
N LEU A 454 -17.45 -22.37 2.78
CA LEU A 454 -17.83 -21.13 2.09
C LEU A 454 -19.08 -20.51 2.72
N TYR A 455 -20.07 -21.32 3.07
CA TYR A 455 -21.26 -20.85 3.76
C TYR A 455 -20.91 -20.22 5.12
N GLU A 456 -20.11 -20.90 5.94
CA GLU A 456 -19.66 -20.37 7.23
C GLU A 456 -18.83 -19.08 7.09
N ALA A 457 -17.92 -19.03 6.11
CA ALA A 457 -17.10 -17.85 5.84
C ALA A 457 -17.91 -16.64 5.33
N SER A 458 -19.04 -16.89 4.66
CA SER A 458 -19.92 -15.83 4.11
C SER A 458 -20.77 -15.11 5.17
N LYS A 459 -20.91 -15.69 6.37
CA LYS A 459 -21.72 -15.10 7.46
C LYS A 459 -21.16 -13.74 7.87
N PRO A 460 -22.02 -12.74 8.17
CA PRO A 460 -21.57 -11.39 8.51
C PRO A 460 -20.53 -11.33 9.64
N GLU A 461 -20.67 -12.16 10.68
CA GLU A 461 -19.74 -12.26 11.81
C GLU A 461 -18.35 -12.81 11.45
N ASN A 462 -18.21 -13.52 10.32
CA ASN A 462 -16.99 -14.20 9.91
C ASN A 462 -16.23 -13.49 8.78
N ARG A 463 -16.81 -12.45 8.15
CA ARG A 463 -16.22 -11.77 6.99
C ARG A 463 -14.84 -11.14 7.25
N SER A 464 -14.56 -10.77 8.49
CA SER A 464 -13.26 -10.22 8.89
C SER A 464 -12.21 -11.30 9.19
N LYS A 465 -12.58 -12.58 9.26
CA LYS A 465 -11.71 -13.69 9.68
C LYS A 465 -11.22 -14.46 8.47
N PRO A 466 -9.90 -14.75 8.32
CA PRO A 466 -9.39 -15.48 7.18
C PRO A 466 -9.73 -16.98 7.27
N TYR A 467 -10.16 -17.57 6.15
CA TYR A 467 -10.43 -19.00 5.99
C TYR A 467 -9.43 -19.61 5.00
N PHE A 468 -8.81 -20.71 5.40
CA PHE A 468 -7.80 -21.42 4.62
C PHE A 468 -8.31 -22.81 4.23
N ILE A 469 -8.33 -23.08 2.93
CA ILE A 469 -8.68 -24.39 2.38
C ILE A 469 -7.42 -25.01 1.78
N CYS A 470 -6.93 -26.07 2.42
CA CYS A 470 -5.77 -26.82 1.97
C CYS A 470 -6.22 -28.09 1.23
N LEU A 471 -6.03 -28.10 -0.09
CA LEU A 471 -6.21 -29.26 -0.96
C LEU A 471 -4.92 -30.10 -0.94
N ASP A 472 -4.95 -31.18 -0.17
CA ASP A 472 -3.79 -32.07 -0.02
C ASP A 472 -3.65 -32.96 -1.26
N GLU A 473 -2.41 -33.10 -1.75
CA GLU A 473 -2.08 -33.85 -2.98
C GLU A 473 -2.96 -33.49 -4.20
N MET A 474 -3.08 -32.18 -4.44
CA MET A 474 -4.00 -31.58 -5.40
C MET A 474 -3.88 -32.17 -6.82
N ASN A 475 -2.69 -32.64 -7.20
CA ASN A 475 -2.36 -33.18 -8.51
C ASN A 475 -2.71 -34.67 -8.70
N LEU A 476 -3.24 -35.36 -7.69
CA LEU A 476 -3.70 -36.75 -7.83
C LEU A 476 -4.83 -36.90 -8.86
N ALA A 477 -5.67 -35.88 -8.97
CA ALA A 477 -6.71 -35.76 -9.99
C ALA A 477 -6.43 -34.54 -10.89
N ARG A 478 -7.07 -34.51 -12.07
CA ARG A 478 -6.94 -33.38 -13.00
C ARG A 478 -7.63 -32.14 -12.43
N VAL A 479 -6.81 -31.24 -11.90
CA VAL A 479 -7.27 -30.00 -11.23
C VAL A 479 -8.22 -29.19 -12.08
N GLU A 480 -7.99 -29.09 -13.38
CA GLU A 480 -8.87 -28.33 -14.27
C GLU A 480 -10.29 -28.90 -14.41
N HIS A 481 -10.55 -30.14 -13.97
CA HIS A 481 -11.86 -30.78 -14.03
C HIS A 481 -12.64 -30.55 -12.74
N TYR A 482 -12.13 -31.00 -11.59
CA TYR A 482 -12.88 -30.87 -10.33
C TYR A 482 -12.85 -29.44 -9.77
N PHE A 483 -11.86 -28.63 -10.15
CA PHE A 483 -11.71 -27.24 -9.68
C PHE A 483 -12.19 -26.22 -10.74
N SER A 484 -12.83 -26.67 -11.83
CA SER A 484 -13.18 -25.83 -12.99
C SER A 484 -14.00 -24.60 -12.63
N ASP A 485 -15.00 -24.79 -11.77
CA ASP A 485 -16.02 -23.79 -11.46
C ASP A 485 -15.44 -22.71 -10.55
N LEU A 486 -14.64 -23.11 -9.57
CA LEU A 486 -13.88 -22.22 -8.70
C LEU A 486 -12.90 -21.36 -9.51
N LEU A 487 -12.16 -21.96 -10.45
CA LEU A 487 -11.28 -21.21 -11.37
C LEU A 487 -12.05 -20.23 -12.27
N SER A 488 -13.32 -20.50 -12.55
CA SER A 488 -14.16 -19.59 -13.34
C SER A 488 -14.69 -18.44 -12.47
N VAL A 489 -15.17 -18.74 -11.27
CA VAL A 489 -15.73 -17.75 -10.34
C VAL A 489 -14.66 -16.80 -9.82
N LEU A 490 -13.45 -17.27 -9.55
CA LEU A 490 -12.32 -16.41 -9.17
C LEU A 490 -11.98 -15.33 -10.22
N GLU A 491 -12.39 -15.51 -11.48
CA GLU A 491 -12.18 -14.51 -12.55
C GLU A 491 -13.27 -13.43 -12.61
N THR A 492 -14.31 -13.57 -11.79
CA THR A 492 -15.44 -12.64 -11.72
C THR A 492 -15.32 -11.67 -10.53
N GLN A 493 -14.16 -11.63 -9.88
CA GLN A 493 -13.87 -10.73 -8.77
C GLN A 493 -14.07 -9.27 -9.18
N GLU A 494 -14.88 -8.55 -8.42
CA GLU A 494 -15.08 -7.12 -8.58
C GLU A 494 -15.33 -6.44 -7.22
N TRP A 495 -15.03 -5.15 -7.15
CA TRP A 495 -15.31 -4.34 -5.98
C TRP A 495 -16.81 -4.05 -5.87
N ARG A 496 -17.43 -4.42 -4.76
CA ARG A 496 -18.79 -4.04 -4.39
C ARG A 496 -18.82 -3.59 -2.93
N ASP A 497 -19.26 -2.35 -2.69
CA ASP A 497 -19.41 -1.78 -1.33
C ASP A 497 -18.14 -1.88 -0.44
N GLY A 498 -16.94 -1.89 -1.04
CA GLY A 498 -15.66 -1.99 -0.32
C GLY A 498 -15.20 -3.41 0.01
N GLU A 499 -15.92 -4.43 -0.47
CA GLU A 499 -15.59 -5.86 -0.40
C GLU A 499 -15.32 -6.41 -1.81
N ILE A 500 -14.58 -7.51 -1.91
CA ILE A 500 -14.41 -8.23 -3.18
C ILE A 500 -15.54 -9.25 -3.29
N ALA A 501 -16.41 -9.09 -4.29
CA ALA A 501 -17.50 -10.02 -4.56
C ALA A 501 -17.19 -10.88 -5.79
N THR A 502 -17.67 -12.11 -5.81
CA THR A 502 -17.63 -12.99 -6.99
C THR A 502 -19.04 -13.35 -7.46
N ALA A 503 -19.14 -13.85 -8.69
CA ALA A 503 -20.36 -14.50 -9.16
C ALA A 503 -20.75 -15.68 -8.25
N PRO A 504 -22.04 -16.01 -8.17
CA PRO A 504 -22.51 -17.21 -7.49
C PRO A 504 -21.87 -18.50 -8.03
N LEU A 505 -21.37 -19.32 -7.13
CA LEU A 505 -20.86 -20.66 -7.39
C LEU A 505 -22.02 -21.68 -7.46
N ILE A 506 -23.02 -21.51 -6.59
CA ILE A 506 -24.23 -22.35 -6.57
C ILE A 506 -25.44 -21.45 -6.82
N SER A 507 -26.14 -21.65 -7.93
CA SER A 507 -27.36 -20.90 -8.24
C SER A 507 -28.55 -21.44 -7.44
N ALA A 508 -29.41 -20.55 -6.91
CA ALA A 508 -30.65 -20.95 -6.25
C ALA A 508 -31.53 -21.86 -7.15
N ALA A 509 -31.56 -21.61 -8.47
CA ALA A 509 -32.32 -22.43 -9.42
C ALA A 509 -31.79 -23.87 -9.54
N SER A 510 -30.55 -24.11 -9.15
CA SER A 510 -29.95 -25.44 -9.12
C SER A 510 -30.38 -26.25 -7.90
N LEU A 511 -31.03 -25.67 -6.89
CA LEU A 511 -31.41 -26.33 -5.63
C LEU A 511 -32.92 -26.59 -5.56
N SER A 512 -33.32 -27.74 -5.02
CA SER A 512 -34.73 -28.20 -5.02
C SER A 512 -35.50 -27.83 -3.75
N SER A 513 -34.80 -27.79 -2.62
CA SER A 513 -35.37 -27.47 -1.30
C SER A 513 -35.33 -25.96 -1.05
N GLU A 514 -36.40 -25.40 -0.49
CA GLU A 514 -36.42 -23.99 -0.05
C GLU A 514 -35.35 -23.71 1.02
N GLU A 515 -35.07 -24.68 1.90
CA GLU A 515 -34.04 -24.56 2.92
C GLU A 515 -32.63 -24.49 2.29
N ASP A 516 -32.35 -25.35 1.30
CA ASP A 516 -31.07 -25.33 0.59
C ASP A 516 -30.93 -24.06 -0.25
N GLN A 517 -32.01 -23.59 -0.89
CA GLN A 517 -32.03 -22.33 -1.62
C GLN A 517 -31.74 -21.14 -0.72
N GLN A 518 -32.27 -21.11 0.50
CA GLN A 518 -31.99 -20.04 1.43
C GLN A 518 -30.55 -20.08 1.96
N LYS A 519 -29.98 -21.28 2.11
CA LYS A 519 -28.66 -21.47 2.71
C LYS A 519 -27.51 -21.37 1.70
N TYR A 520 -27.65 -22.04 0.56
CA TYR A 520 -26.62 -22.17 -0.47
C TYR A 520 -27.00 -21.51 -1.80
N GLY A 521 -28.23 -21.02 -1.93
CA GLY A 521 -28.63 -20.23 -3.09
C GLY A 521 -27.84 -18.94 -3.14
N ASP A 522 -27.20 -18.72 -4.28
CA ASP A 522 -26.33 -17.58 -4.56
C ASP A 522 -25.03 -17.54 -3.73
N LEU A 523 -24.63 -18.69 -3.16
CA LEU A 523 -23.34 -18.83 -2.48
C LEU A 523 -22.20 -18.49 -3.44
N SER A 524 -21.39 -17.52 -3.05
CA SER A 524 -20.22 -17.03 -3.79
C SER A 524 -18.92 -17.42 -3.07
N ILE A 525 -17.76 -17.03 -3.61
CA ILE A 525 -16.48 -17.15 -2.91
C ILE A 525 -16.23 -15.82 -2.18
N PRO A 526 -16.28 -15.79 -0.84
CA PRO A 526 -16.00 -14.59 -0.05
C PRO A 526 -14.53 -14.13 -0.19
N ASP A 527 -14.27 -12.84 0.06
CA ASP A 527 -12.93 -12.25 -0.03
C ASP A 527 -11.98 -12.62 1.12
N ASN A 528 -12.48 -13.36 2.10
CA ASN A 528 -11.74 -13.92 3.22
C ASN A 528 -11.36 -15.39 3.05
N VAL A 529 -11.57 -15.97 1.87
CA VAL A 529 -11.26 -17.39 1.60
C VAL A 529 -10.03 -17.54 0.71
N TYR A 530 -9.08 -18.36 1.17
CA TYR A 530 -7.80 -18.61 0.51
C TYR A 530 -7.59 -20.11 0.24
N PHE A 531 -7.26 -20.45 -1.00
CA PHE A 531 -7.03 -21.81 -1.48
C PHE A 531 -5.54 -22.13 -1.54
N MET A 532 -5.16 -23.27 -0.98
CA MET A 532 -3.79 -23.77 -0.93
C MET A 532 -3.76 -25.18 -1.50
N GLY A 533 -3.02 -25.43 -2.57
CA GLY A 533 -2.85 -26.76 -3.14
C GLY A 533 -1.47 -27.30 -2.85
N THR A 534 -1.34 -28.46 -2.22
CA THR A 534 -0.02 -29.10 -2.07
C THR A 534 0.21 -30.16 -3.15
N VAL A 535 1.41 -30.20 -3.72
CA VAL A 535 1.78 -31.04 -4.85
C VAL A 535 3.06 -31.79 -4.52
N ASN A 536 3.05 -33.11 -4.71
CA ASN A 536 4.24 -33.95 -4.61
C ASN A 536 4.89 -34.06 -5.99
N MET A 537 6.15 -33.62 -6.10
CA MET A 537 6.92 -33.61 -7.36
C MET A 537 7.46 -34.99 -7.75
N ASP A 538 7.74 -35.86 -6.78
CA ASP A 538 8.41 -37.16 -7.00
C ASP A 538 7.51 -38.19 -7.70
N GLU A 539 6.19 -38.02 -7.60
CA GLU A 539 5.18 -38.97 -8.07
C GLU A 539 4.22 -38.36 -9.11
N THR A 540 4.44 -37.11 -9.56
CA THR A 540 3.41 -36.32 -10.27
C THR A 540 2.70 -37.09 -11.39
N THR A 541 1.40 -37.32 -11.20
CA THR A 541 0.54 -38.07 -12.14
C THR A 541 -0.04 -37.19 -13.24
N HIS A 542 -0.36 -35.92 -12.95
CA HIS A 542 -0.97 -34.99 -13.90
C HIS A 542 -0.29 -33.61 -13.90
N PRO A 543 0.20 -33.12 -15.05
CA PRO A 543 0.77 -31.77 -15.15
C PRO A 543 -0.33 -30.70 -15.09
N PHE A 544 -0.01 -29.54 -14.52
CA PHE A 544 -0.95 -28.43 -14.46
C PHE A 544 -1.16 -27.76 -15.82
N SER A 545 -2.43 -27.52 -16.16
CA SER A 545 -2.75 -26.71 -17.34
C SER A 545 -2.42 -25.23 -17.12
N LYS A 546 -2.12 -24.50 -18.21
CA LYS A 546 -1.90 -23.04 -18.16
C LYS A 546 -3.08 -22.29 -17.52
N LYS A 547 -4.30 -22.82 -17.66
CA LYS A 547 -5.52 -22.26 -17.04
C LYS A 547 -5.40 -22.20 -15.51
N VAL A 548 -4.84 -23.25 -14.90
CA VAL A 548 -4.61 -23.32 -13.44
C VAL A 548 -3.46 -22.39 -13.06
N LEU A 549 -2.33 -22.46 -13.78
CA LEU A 549 -1.13 -21.67 -13.49
C LEU A 549 -1.35 -20.14 -13.60
N ASP A 550 -2.24 -19.70 -14.49
CA ASP A 550 -2.59 -18.27 -14.60
C ASP A 550 -3.35 -17.73 -13.39
N ARG A 551 -3.99 -18.63 -12.63
CA ARG A 551 -4.85 -18.30 -11.49
C ARG A 551 -4.17 -18.56 -10.15
N ALA A 552 -3.08 -19.32 -10.13
CA ALA A 552 -2.34 -19.66 -8.92
C ALA A 552 -0.96 -19.01 -8.86
N ASN A 553 -0.46 -18.69 -7.67
CA ASN A 553 0.98 -18.59 -7.43
C ASN A 553 1.54 -19.98 -7.15
N THR A 554 2.75 -20.30 -7.62
CA THR A 554 3.34 -21.64 -7.43
C THR A 554 4.66 -21.53 -6.70
N ILE A 555 4.74 -22.00 -5.45
CA ILE A 555 5.95 -21.92 -4.63
C ILE A 555 6.61 -23.30 -4.61
N GLU A 556 7.84 -23.37 -5.09
CA GLU A 556 8.67 -24.56 -4.99
C GLU A 556 9.24 -24.70 -3.58
N PHE A 557 9.01 -25.86 -2.97
CA PHE A 557 9.38 -26.19 -1.61
C PHE A 557 10.32 -27.40 -1.64
N ASN A 558 11.62 -27.14 -1.84
CA ASN A 558 12.66 -28.17 -1.92
C ASN A 558 13.69 -28.08 -0.79
N TYR A 559 13.46 -27.24 0.21
CA TYR A 559 14.38 -27.11 1.34
C TYR A 559 14.20 -28.24 2.33
N ILE A 560 15.28 -28.97 2.61
CA ILE A 560 15.36 -29.97 3.67
C ILE A 560 16.63 -29.68 4.45
N ASN A 561 16.48 -29.31 5.72
CA ASN A 561 17.60 -29.17 6.64
C ASN A 561 17.45 -30.17 7.79
N LEU A 562 18.07 -31.33 7.63
CA LEU A 562 18.06 -32.39 8.63
C LEU A 562 18.89 -32.06 9.88
N LEU A 563 19.75 -31.04 9.81
CA LEU A 563 20.57 -30.58 10.93
C LEU A 563 19.83 -29.55 11.80
N GLN A 564 18.65 -29.13 11.37
CA GLN A 564 17.80 -28.23 12.12
C GLN A 564 17.18 -28.99 13.31
N LEU A 565 17.74 -28.77 14.48
CA LEU A 565 17.17 -29.24 15.74
C LEU A 565 16.17 -28.19 16.25
N PRO A 566 15.09 -28.61 16.95
CA PRO A 566 14.27 -27.66 17.69
C PRO A 566 15.16 -26.93 18.70
N ASP A 567 15.15 -25.60 18.68
CA ASP A 567 15.79 -24.81 19.73
C ASP A 567 15.13 -25.16 21.09
N GLU A 568 15.87 -24.97 22.19
CA GLU A 568 15.28 -25.07 23.54
C GLU A 568 14.05 -24.15 23.58
N VAL A 569 12.89 -24.71 23.96
CA VAL A 569 11.62 -23.99 24.02
C VAL A 569 11.84 -22.73 24.84
N VAL A 570 11.84 -21.57 24.18
CA VAL A 570 11.88 -20.29 24.88
C VAL A 570 10.57 -20.23 25.68
N GLU A 571 10.67 -20.23 27.01
CA GLU A 571 9.53 -19.99 27.91
C GLU A 571 9.00 -18.57 27.67
N GLY A 572 8.19 -18.42 26.64
CA GLY A 572 7.46 -17.21 26.29
C GLY A 572 6.05 -17.61 25.87
N THR A 573 5.07 -16.80 26.24
CA THR A 573 3.66 -17.00 25.90
C THR A 573 3.53 -17.10 24.37
N ILE A 574 3.02 -18.24 23.87
CA ILE A 574 2.74 -18.43 22.45
C ILE A 574 1.53 -17.55 22.12
N THR A 575 1.78 -16.34 21.65
CA THR A 575 0.72 -15.47 21.14
C THR A 575 0.45 -15.81 19.68
N GLU A 576 -0.79 -16.17 19.38
CA GLU A 576 -1.28 -16.23 18.00
C GLU A 576 -1.23 -14.80 17.42
N ALA A 577 -0.67 -14.65 16.22
CA ALA A 577 -0.71 -13.40 15.47
C ALA A 577 -2.08 -13.25 14.80
N VAL A 578 -3.16 -13.26 15.59
CA VAL A 578 -4.54 -13.11 15.10
C VAL A 578 -4.57 -11.85 14.26
N ALA A 579 -4.90 -11.98 12.97
CA ALA A 579 -4.87 -10.87 12.04
C ALA A 579 -6.13 -10.85 11.17
N PRO A 580 -6.71 -9.64 10.93
CA PRO A 580 -7.92 -9.52 10.15
C PRO A 580 -7.66 -9.89 8.69
N ASN A 581 -8.72 -10.25 7.98
CA ASN A 581 -8.67 -10.57 6.55
C ASN A 581 -7.98 -9.49 5.72
N SER A 582 -8.09 -8.21 6.10
CA SER A 582 -7.41 -7.10 5.42
C SER A 582 -5.90 -7.23 5.34
N PHE A 583 -5.27 -8.04 6.21
CA PHE A 583 -3.84 -8.36 6.12
C PHE A 583 -3.51 -9.14 4.84
N LEU A 584 -4.33 -10.13 4.50
CA LEU A 584 -4.14 -11.05 3.37
C LEU A 584 -4.91 -10.65 2.12
N ARG A 585 -5.98 -9.87 2.25
CA ARG A 585 -6.81 -9.47 1.11
C ARG A 585 -6.00 -8.61 0.15
N SER A 586 -6.19 -8.82 -1.15
CA SER A 586 -5.61 -7.95 -2.18
C SER A 586 -6.23 -6.56 -2.12
N ASP A 587 -5.40 -5.53 -2.29
CA ASP A 587 -5.81 -4.13 -2.43
C ASP A 587 -6.12 -3.76 -3.89
N PHE A 588 -5.73 -4.62 -4.85
CA PHE A 588 -5.91 -4.39 -6.30
C PHE A 588 -6.55 -5.62 -6.96
N LEU A 589 -7.47 -5.40 -7.90
CA LEU A 589 -8.05 -6.45 -8.74
C LEU A 589 -7.57 -6.36 -10.19
N GLN A 590 -7.43 -5.13 -10.69
CA GLN A 590 -6.98 -4.84 -12.05
C GLN A 590 -5.81 -3.87 -12.05
N LEU A 591 -4.96 -3.94 -13.08
CA LEU A 591 -3.77 -3.08 -13.15
C LEU A 591 -4.11 -1.59 -13.00
N VAL A 592 -5.28 -1.17 -13.54
CA VAL A 592 -5.74 0.22 -13.47
C VAL A 592 -5.89 0.74 -12.04
N ASP A 593 -6.23 -0.14 -11.09
CA ASP A 593 -6.40 0.19 -9.67
C ASP A 593 -5.06 0.64 -9.03
N ALA A 594 -3.94 0.14 -9.56
CA ALA A 594 -2.61 0.38 -9.02
C ALA A 594 -1.81 1.43 -9.80
N MET A 595 -2.30 1.87 -10.98
CA MET A 595 -1.54 2.71 -11.92
C MET A 595 -1.27 4.13 -11.44
N GLU A 596 -2.15 4.72 -10.62
CA GLU A 596 -2.03 6.12 -10.19
C GLU A 596 -0.79 6.33 -9.30
N GLU A 597 -0.54 5.41 -8.38
CA GLU A 597 0.53 5.49 -7.37
C GLU A 597 1.80 4.73 -7.77
N ASN A 598 1.71 3.74 -8.68
CA ASN A 598 2.80 2.80 -8.98
C ASN A 598 3.25 2.77 -10.44
N ARG A 599 2.95 3.81 -11.23
CA ARG A 599 3.20 3.84 -12.70
C ARG A 599 4.61 3.43 -13.11
N GLU A 600 5.64 3.94 -12.42
CA GLU A 600 7.04 3.68 -12.76
C GLU A 600 7.40 2.20 -12.55
N LEU A 601 7.12 1.66 -11.36
CA LEU A 601 7.37 0.24 -11.04
C LEU A 601 6.59 -0.70 -11.96
N ILE A 602 5.33 -0.39 -12.27
CA ILE A 602 4.52 -1.19 -13.19
C ILE A 602 5.13 -1.19 -14.58
N SER A 603 5.61 -0.04 -15.07
CA SER A 603 6.23 0.07 -16.38
C SER A 603 7.51 -0.77 -16.47
N GLU A 604 8.38 -0.67 -15.47
CA GLU A 604 9.64 -1.44 -15.39
C GLU A 604 9.37 -2.95 -15.32
N THR A 605 8.46 -3.37 -14.44
CA THR A 605 8.07 -4.77 -14.27
C THR A 605 7.47 -5.33 -15.55
N THR A 606 6.59 -4.57 -16.21
CA THR A 606 5.94 -4.97 -17.46
C THR A 606 6.94 -5.06 -18.61
N GLN A 607 7.92 -4.15 -18.69
CA GLN A 607 8.98 -4.20 -19.70
C GLN A 607 9.84 -5.45 -19.55
N SER A 608 10.23 -5.77 -18.32
CA SER A 608 10.99 -6.99 -18.00
C SER A 608 10.20 -8.25 -18.37
N LEU A 609 8.91 -8.29 -18.05
CA LEU A 609 8.02 -9.39 -18.47
C LEU A 609 7.85 -9.48 -19.98
N ALA A 610 7.74 -8.36 -20.69
CA ALA A 610 7.62 -8.36 -22.15
C ALA A 610 8.85 -8.96 -22.83
N GLN A 611 10.05 -8.66 -22.32
CA GLN A 611 11.29 -9.28 -22.78
C GLN A 611 11.27 -10.80 -22.60
N LEU A 612 10.90 -11.27 -21.41
CA LEU A 612 10.78 -12.71 -21.11
C LEU A 612 9.72 -13.38 -21.99
N ASN A 613 8.61 -12.70 -22.23
CA ASN A 613 7.52 -13.22 -23.03
C ASN A 613 7.96 -13.49 -24.48
N GLY A 614 8.79 -12.62 -25.05
CA GLY A 614 9.40 -12.83 -26.37
C GLY A 614 10.28 -14.09 -26.44
N ILE A 615 10.92 -14.47 -25.34
CA ILE A 615 11.68 -15.73 -25.26
C ILE A 615 10.71 -16.94 -25.23
N LEU A 616 9.65 -16.86 -24.42
CA LEU A 616 8.67 -17.94 -24.23
C LEU A 616 7.83 -18.25 -25.47
N GLU A 617 7.70 -17.30 -26.40
CA GLU A 617 6.98 -17.49 -27.67
C GLU A 617 7.51 -18.68 -28.48
N GLY A 618 8.82 -18.95 -28.42
CA GLY A 618 9.46 -20.05 -29.15
C GLY A 618 8.97 -21.45 -28.80
N ILE A 619 8.30 -21.60 -27.65
CA ILE A 619 7.66 -22.86 -27.21
C ILE A 619 6.16 -22.67 -26.93
N HIS A 620 5.58 -21.56 -27.40
CA HIS A 620 4.19 -21.17 -27.13
C HIS A 620 3.83 -21.12 -25.62
N ALA A 621 4.80 -20.80 -24.76
CA ALA A 621 4.61 -20.69 -23.31
C ALA A 621 4.39 -19.25 -22.83
N HIS A 622 4.07 -18.33 -23.75
CA HIS A 622 3.84 -16.90 -23.49
C HIS A 622 2.76 -16.66 -22.42
N VAL A 623 2.97 -15.64 -21.60
CA VAL A 623 2.11 -15.22 -20.51
C VAL A 623 1.13 -14.14 -20.95
N GLY A 624 -0.06 -14.15 -20.35
CA GLY A 624 -1.12 -13.17 -20.63
C GLY A 624 -1.18 -12.04 -19.59
N PHE A 625 -2.14 -11.14 -19.76
CA PHE A 625 -2.35 -9.97 -18.88
C PHE A 625 -2.54 -10.34 -17.41
N ARG A 626 -3.18 -11.48 -17.11
CA ARG A 626 -3.38 -11.94 -15.73
C ARG A 626 -2.09 -12.20 -14.98
N VAL A 627 -1.09 -12.74 -15.69
CA VAL A 627 0.23 -13.00 -15.10
C VAL A 627 0.95 -11.67 -14.91
N ARG A 628 0.90 -10.77 -15.90
CA ARG A 628 1.46 -9.41 -15.78
C ARG A 628 0.91 -8.67 -14.55
N ASP A 629 -0.40 -8.68 -14.38
CA ASP A 629 -1.05 -7.98 -13.27
C ASP A 629 -0.64 -8.61 -11.93
N SER A 630 -0.65 -9.94 -11.85
CA SER A 630 -0.18 -10.68 -10.67
C SER A 630 1.26 -10.33 -10.28
N VAL A 631 2.20 -10.36 -11.24
CA VAL A 631 3.61 -10.03 -10.98
C VAL A 631 3.72 -8.57 -10.56
N SER A 632 2.98 -7.66 -11.20
CA SER A 632 3.00 -6.23 -10.85
C SER A 632 2.50 -5.99 -9.42
N PHE A 633 1.40 -6.62 -9.02
CA PHE A 633 0.88 -6.50 -7.65
C PHE A 633 1.85 -7.08 -6.62
N TYR A 634 2.45 -8.23 -6.90
CA TYR A 634 3.48 -8.81 -6.05
C TYR A 634 4.64 -7.83 -5.82
N MET A 635 5.15 -7.22 -6.89
CA MET A 635 6.23 -6.24 -6.82
C MET A 635 5.82 -4.98 -6.04
N ILE A 636 4.56 -4.53 -6.19
CA ILE A 636 4.03 -3.37 -5.46
C ILE A 636 3.94 -3.66 -3.96
N TYR A 637 3.36 -4.79 -3.57
CA TYR A 637 3.27 -5.18 -2.15
C TYR A 637 4.66 -5.33 -1.54
N ASN A 638 5.59 -5.98 -2.25
CA ASN A 638 6.97 -6.08 -1.80
C ASN A 638 7.61 -4.70 -1.55
N ARG A 639 7.46 -3.76 -2.50
CA ARG A 639 8.02 -2.41 -2.37
C ARG A 639 7.36 -1.62 -1.24
N ARG A 640 6.04 -1.77 -1.07
CA ARG A 640 5.26 -1.07 -0.05
C ARG A 640 5.67 -1.51 1.36
N ASP A 641 5.84 -2.81 1.57
CA ASP A 641 6.12 -3.38 2.89
C ASP A 641 7.62 -3.66 3.12
N ASN A 642 8.45 -3.38 2.11
CA ASN A 642 9.92 -3.52 2.11
C ASN A 642 10.40 -4.90 2.62
N LEU A 643 9.83 -5.97 2.06
CA LEU A 643 10.06 -7.34 2.55
C LEU A 643 11.34 -7.98 1.98
N MET A 644 11.68 -7.69 0.73
CA MET A 644 12.87 -8.18 0.04
C MET A 644 13.30 -7.19 -1.06
N SER A 645 14.51 -7.35 -1.59
CA SER A 645 14.96 -6.49 -2.70
C SER A 645 14.12 -6.71 -3.96
N ALA A 646 14.13 -5.72 -4.86
CA ALA A 646 13.37 -5.82 -6.11
C ALA A 646 13.83 -6.98 -6.99
N ASP A 647 15.14 -7.24 -7.08
CA ASP A 647 15.69 -8.35 -7.85
C ASP A 647 15.31 -9.71 -7.23
N GLU A 648 15.33 -9.85 -5.90
CA GLU A 648 14.90 -11.08 -5.21
C GLU A 648 13.40 -11.35 -5.42
N ALA A 649 12.55 -10.32 -5.29
CA ALA A 649 11.12 -10.44 -5.53
C ALA A 649 10.83 -10.84 -6.98
N PHE A 650 11.53 -10.25 -7.94
CA PHE A 650 11.34 -10.57 -9.36
C PHE A 650 11.89 -11.97 -9.71
N ASP A 651 13.02 -12.39 -9.13
CA ASP A 651 13.54 -13.76 -9.23
C ASP A 651 12.51 -14.80 -8.76
N LEU A 652 11.86 -14.53 -7.63
CA LEU A 652 10.76 -15.36 -7.15
C LEU A 652 9.59 -15.36 -8.14
N GLN A 653 9.23 -14.25 -8.77
CA GLN A 653 8.17 -14.24 -9.78
C GLN A 653 8.53 -15.03 -11.05
N LEU A 654 9.80 -15.04 -11.46
CA LEU A 654 10.28 -15.92 -12.53
C LEU A 654 10.05 -17.39 -12.19
N LEU A 655 10.45 -17.81 -10.99
CA LEU A 655 10.23 -19.16 -10.48
C LEU A 655 8.76 -19.54 -10.38
N GLN A 656 7.91 -18.63 -9.91
CA GLN A 656 6.52 -18.95 -9.58
C GLN A 656 5.55 -18.80 -10.74
N LYS A 657 5.87 -17.98 -11.75
CA LYS A 657 4.97 -17.67 -12.87
C LYS A 657 5.51 -18.06 -14.23
N ILE A 658 6.83 -18.05 -14.43
CA ILE A 658 7.42 -18.26 -15.75
C ILE A 658 7.89 -19.70 -15.92
N LEU A 659 8.81 -20.16 -15.08
CA LEU A 659 9.39 -21.50 -15.17
C LEU A 659 8.37 -22.66 -15.07
N PRO A 660 7.27 -22.59 -14.29
CA PRO A 660 6.31 -23.69 -14.17
C PRO A 660 5.59 -24.03 -15.46
N ARG A 661 5.67 -23.14 -16.47
CA ARG A 661 5.07 -23.30 -17.79
C ARG A 661 6.00 -24.03 -18.77
N ILE A 662 7.27 -24.24 -18.40
CA ILE A 662 8.29 -24.82 -19.26
C ILE A 662 8.37 -26.32 -18.99
N GLN A 663 8.06 -27.11 -20.02
CA GLN A 663 8.23 -28.55 -20.03
C GLN A 663 8.39 -29.05 -21.47
N GLY A 664 9.11 -30.15 -21.65
CA GLY A 664 9.27 -30.80 -22.95
C GLY A 664 10.66 -31.40 -23.16
N SER A 665 10.84 -31.97 -24.35
CA SER A 665 12.07 -32.66 -24.80
C SER A 665 12.71 -32.00 -26.03
N SER A 666 12.18 -30.87 -26.49
CA SER A 666 12.60 -30.28 -27.77
C SER A 666 13.84 -29.39 -27.63
N SER A 667 14.60 -29.27 -28.73
CA SER A 667 15.71 -28.31 -28.84
C SER A 667 15.25 -26.85 -28.67
N ALA A 668 13.98 -26.56 -28.97
CA ALA A 668 13.37 -25.25 -28.70
C ALA A 668 13.27 -24.98 -27.19
N VAL A 669 12.91 -25.98 -26.37
CA VAL A 669 12.92 -25.85 -24.90
C VAL A 669 14.33 -25.60 -24.38
N ARG A 670 15.34 -26.32 -24.89
CA ARG A 670 16.76 -26.08 -24.54
C ARG A 670 17.16 -24.63 -24.81
N ARG A 671 16.85 -24.12 -26.01
CA ARG A 671 17.16 -22.73 -26.38
C ARG A 671 16.46 -21.72 -25.46
N VAL A 672 15.19 -21.93 -25.17
CA VAL A 672 14.43 -21.05 -24.26
C VAL A 672 15.05 -21.02 -22.87
N LEU A 673 15.42 -22.18 -22.31
CA LEU A 673 16.11 -22.25 -21.02
C LEU A 673 17.45 -21.51 -21.02
N LEU A 674 18.26 -21.63 -22.10
CA LEU A 674 19.52 -20.91 -22.22
C LEU A 674 19.34 -19.38 -22.33
N GLU A 675 18.33 -18.92 -23.08
CA GLU A 675 18.00 -17.49 -23.16
C GLU A 675 17.48 -16.94 -21.81
N LEU A 676 16.69 -17.72 -21.07
CA LEU A 676 16.27 -17.35 -19.71
C LEU A 676 17.46 -17.34 -18.74
N LEU A 677 18.39 -18.29 -18.85
CA LEU A 677 19.61 -18.31 -18.05
C LEU A 677 20.45 -17.06 -18.30
N LYS A 678 20.59 -16.65 -19.56
CA LYS A 678 21.26 -15.40 -19.95
C LYS A 678 20.63 -14.18 -19.24
N VAL A 679 19.31 -14.11 -19.15
CA VAL A 679 18.61 -13.05 -18.41
C VAL A 679 18.90 -13.13 -16.91
N CYS A 680 18.90 -14.33 -16.32
CA CYS A 680 19.17 -14.51 -14.89
C CYS A 680 20.61 -14.15 -14.49
N LEU A 681 21.56 -14.35 -15.40
CA LEU A 681 22.97 -14.01 -15.19
C LEU A 681 23.30 -12.55 -15.55
N ASP A 682 22.38 -11.82 -16.20
CA ASP A 682 22.54 -10.45 -16.71
C ASP A 682 23.83 -10.22 -17.51
N ARG A 683 24.17 -11.17 -18.38
CA ARG A 683 25.43 -11.16 -19.14
C ARG A 683 25.35 -12.01 -20.40
N PRO A 684 26.24 -11.81 -21.39
CA PRO A 684 26.21 -12.61 -22.61
C PRO A 684 26.52 -14.08 -22.33
N LEU A 685 25.80 -14.97 -23.01
CA LEU A 685 25.98 -16.42 -22.98
C LEU A 685 26.20 -16.90 -24.41
N ALA A 686 27.18 -17.79 -24.64
CA ALA A 686 27.43 -18.39 -25.95
C ALA A 686 26.40 -19.50 -26.24
N ILE A 687 25.15 -19.09 -26.51
CA ILE A 687 24.02 -20.02 -26.62
C ILE A 687 24.24 -21.08 -27.70
N ASN A 688 24.85 -20.73 -28.83
CA ASN A 688 25.10 -21.70 -29.90
C ASN A 688 26.09 -22.80 -29.47
N GLU A 689 27.12 -22.46 -28.69
CA GLU A 689 28.08 -23.44 -28.16
C GLU A 689 27.40 -24.35 -27.13
N LEU A 690 26.62 -23.76 -26.21
CA LEU A 690 25.87 -24.51 -25.19
C LEU A 690 24.71 -25.35 -25.75
N MET A 691 24.24 -25.05 -26.96
CA MET A 691 23.29 -25.89 -27.67
C MET A 691 23.93 -27.18 -28.18
N GLU A 692 25.24 -27.15 -28.48
CA GLU A 692 26.03 -28.30 -28.95
C GLU A 692 26.62 -29.10 -27.78
N ASP A 693 27.12 -28.42 -26.74
CA ASP A 693 27.72 -29.04 -25.57
C ASP A 693 27.29 -28.36 -24.25
N LEU A 694 26.51 -29.08 -23.43
CA LEU A 694 26.10 -28.62 -22.10
C LEU A 694 27.11 -28.98 -21.00
N SER A 695 28.22 -29.67 -21.30
CA SER A 695 29.29 -30.06 -20.35
C SER A 695 29.67 -28.95 -19.34
N PRO A 696 29.80 -27.67 -19.75
CA PRO A 696 30.13 -26.58 -18.81
C PRO A 696 29.08 -26.31 -17.73
N VAL A 697 27.83 -26.72 -17.94
CA VAL A 697 26.66 -26.41 -17.08
C VAL A 697 26.34 -27.57 -16.12
N TYR A 698 26.95 -28.75 -16.27
CA TYR A 698 26.62 -29.95 -15.48
C TYR A 698 26.97 -29.83 -14.00
N ASN A 699 28.07 -29.16 -13.68
CA ASN A 699 28.41 -28.90 -12.28
C ASN A 699 27.73 -27.61 -11.84
N GLU A 700 26.47 -27.72 -11.40
CA GLU A 700 25.62 -26.60 -10.96
C GLU A 700 26.36 -25.66 -9.98
N ALA A 701 27.01 -26.23 -8.97
CA ALA A 701 27.74 -25.46 -7.97
C ALA A 701 28.97 -24.77 -8.56
N GLU A 702 29.76 -25.44 -9.38
CA GLU A 702 30.97 -24.85 -9.99
C GLU A 702 30.61 -23.81 -11.05
N PHE A 703 29.58 -24.07 -11.86
CA PHE A 703 29.09 -23.13 -12.87
C PHE A 703 28.50 -21.88 -12.24
N LEU A 704 27.70 -21.99 -11.18
CA LEU A 704 27.11 -20.83 -10.51
C LEU A 704 28.14 -20.10 -9.62
N ASN A 705 29.01 -20.83 -8.90
CA ASN A 705 30.06 -20.22 -8.06
C ASN A 705 31.18 -19.57 -8.89
N ALA A 706 31.39 -19.98 -10.14
CA ALA A 706 32.28 -19.29 -11.07
C ALA A 706 31.75 -17.91 -11.48
N GLN A 707 30.50 -17.58 -11.14
CA GLN A 707 29.90 -16.28 -11.47
C GLN A 707 30.05 -15.31 -10.30
N SER A 708 30.70 -14.18 -10.56
CA SER A 708 30.99 -13.15 -9.55
C SER A 708 29.72 -12.46 -9.02
N GLN A 709 28.65 -12.42 -9.80
CA GLN A 709 27.35 -11.85 -9.42
C GLN A 709 26.26 -12.43 -10.34
N ILE A 710 25.17 -12.94 -9.75
CA ILE A 710 24.00 -13.46 -10.47
C ILE A 710 22.81 -12.59 -10.10
N LYS A 711 22.09 -12.07 -11.09
CA LYS A 711 20.95 -11.17 -10.87
C LYS A 711 19.75 -11.92 -10.28
N TYR A 712 19.42 -13.08 -10.85
CA TYR A 712 18.29 -13.93 -10.42
C TYR A 712 18.81 -15.33 -10.04
N PRO A 713 19.41 -15.50 -8.84
CA PRO A 713 20.11 -16.72 -8.46
C PRO A 713 19.22 -17.96 -8.34
N GLN A 714 18.01 -17.83 -7.82
CA GLN A 714 17.11 -18.97 -7.59
C GLN A 714 16.56 -19.50 -8.93
N SER A 715 16.15 -18.61 -9.84
CA SER A 715 15.75 -18.97 -11.20
C SER A 715 16.91 -19.57 -11.99
N ALA A 716 18.11 -18.98 -11.92
CA ALA A 716 19.29 -19.53 -12.58
C ALA A 716 19.56 -20.97 -12.15
N ARG A 717 19.50 -21.23 -10.83
CA ARG A 717 19.68 -22.57 -10.26
C ARG A 717 18.67 -23.57 -10.81
N LYS A 718 17.38 -23.21 -10.80
CA LYS A 718 16.32 -24.07 -11.34
C LYS A 718 16.47 -24.31 -12.84
N ILE A 719 16.86 -23.30 -13.61
CA ILE A 719 17.09 -23.43 -15.05
C ILE A 719 18.26 -24.38 -15.35
N VAL A 720 19.37 -24.27 -14.60
CA VAL A 720 20.52 -25.18 -14.73
C VAL A 720 20.11 -26.62 -14.44
N PHE A 721 19.35 -26.84 -13.36
CA PHE A 721 18.78 -28.15 -13.05
C PHE A 721 17.90 -28.69 -14.20
N MET A 722 17.02 -27.85 -14.75
CA MET A 722 16.15 -28.23 -15.86
C MET A 722 16.95 -28.56 -17.14
N LEU A 723 18.01 -27.80 -17.44
CA LEU A 723 18.91 -28.07 -18.58
C LEU A 723 19.66 -29.40 -18.42
N ARG A 724 20.18 -29.68 -17.22
CA ARG A 724 20.85 -30.94 -16.92
C ARG A 724 19.93 -32.14 -17.14
N ARG A 725 18.69 -32.08 -16.63
CA ARG A 725 17.69 -33.14 -16.86
C ARG A 725 17.32 -33.31 -18.32
N LEU A 726 17.21 -32.22 -19.07
CA LEU A 726 16.93 -32.30 -20.51
C LEU A 726 18.02 -33.08 -21.25
N GLU A 727 19.27 -33.00 -20.78
CA GLU A 727 20.41 -33.71 -21.35
C GLU A 727 20.52 -35.16 -20.86
N GLU A 728 20.31 -35.41 -19.56
CA GLU A 728 20.40 -36.74 -18.95
C GLU A 728 19.17 -37.62 -19.26
N ASP A 729 17.97 -37.08 -19.11
CA ASP A 729 16.70 -37.82 -19.23
C ASP A 729 16.02 -37.64 -20.60
N GLY A 730 16.51 -36.70 -21.42
CA GLY A 730 15.88 -36.33 -22.70
C GLY A 730 14.57 -35.56 -22.56
N PHE A 731 14.15 -35.23 -21.33
CA PHE A 731 12.94 -34.49 -21.03
C PHE A 731 13.16 -33.64 -19.78
N THR A 732 12.54 -32.45 -19.75
CA THR A 732 12.59 -31.58 -18.57
C THR A 732 11.23 -31.00 -18.27
N SER A 733 10.98 -30.75 -16.99
CA SER A 733 9.78 -30.08 -16.49
C SER A 733 10.11 -29.43 -15.17
N TYR A 734 9.53 -28.25 -14.92
CA TYR A 734 9.60 -27.60 -13.62
C TYR A 734 9.09 -28.51 -12.48
N TRP A 735 8.10 -29.35 -12.80
CA TRP A 735 7.38 -30.20 -11.85
C TRP A 735 8.09 -31.51 -11.49
N LEU A 736 9.29 -31.72 -12.02
CA LEU A 736 10.10 -32.89 -11.72
C LEU A 736 11.21 -32.50 -10.73
N SER A 737 11.28 -33.20 -9.60
CA SER A 737 12.36 -33.14 -8.60
C SER A 737 13.50 -34.08 -8.91
#